data_AF-A0A7Y5VB60-F1
#
_entry.id   AF-A0A7Y5VB60-F1
#
_cell.length_a   1.000
_cell.length_b   1.000
_cell.length_c   1.000
_cell.angle_alpha   90.00
_cell.angle_beta   90.00
_cell.angle_gamma   90.00
#
_symmetry.space_group_name_H-M   'P 1'
#
loop_
_entity.id
_entity.type
_entity.pdbx_description
1 polymer ?
#
loop_
_entity_poly.entity_id
_entity_poly.type
_entity_poly.pdbx_seq_one_letter_code
_entity_poly.pdbx_strand_id
1 'polypeptide(L)'
;MATNAPPGVPLLTRIFTRASQGRDELLGGPIRGELLGADQLAARARDLARSQKIAAPERKARRRAPLLVRLNETRAVLVAAYERLTRAADADVDVGPAGDWLLDNFHVVQEHIREVRESLPGGYYRELPELATGALAGYPRVYELAITLIAHTEARVDLENVQLFVGAFQERSTLSIGELWAIPAMLRLGLIESVRRMALRTVQRLDEVESADRWATRLVAATQQDRGAPGNALDAFVRDTPPLTPQFVARLLHQLRLAKESFPPLLWFEQWISEEGPGSEEAASRSTERLALTQVMTANSITSLRAIGRMDWRSFVERQSVIEQVLRDDPAGYYTRMTFQTRDHYRHVVEKIAKRTKRREQDVAHAAIELARGARGMAPADERRGHVGYYLIDDGRRELERVSGYVPTWGERVHRAMLRHPNVVFVGGIVTVTTIALLAVLTLAGPWATRVVSILLFFAFLPAVDIAVTIVNQLVSAFLPPRVLPKLELHEHGVPPALRTAVVIPTLFGSVDAVREALDTIEVQFLANREPNLHFAILSDFTDFKEETRETDAEIVAAAVAGVKALNARYAPGEETAFYLFHRPRLWNAQQGVWMGWERKRGKLAEFNRFLRASGPANEFLHSDEKGTGGPAFTTVVGDVDTIRKCKYVITLDSDTVLPPDAAPLLIGTLAHSLNRAVYDPALGRVTQGYGILQPRVGVALPSAHRSHFAAIHSGHPGVDPYTTAVSDVYQDLYGEGSFTGKGIYDVDAFEQATHGRFPENTLLSHDLIEGNYARAGLATDIEV
;
A
#
# COMPACT_ATOMS: atom_id res chain seq x y z
N MET A 1 6.05 -65.88 18.55
CA MET A 1 7.25 -65.41 19.28
C MET A 1 8.32 -65.12 18.24
N ALA A 2 8.29 -63.93 17.64
CA ALA A 2 8.91 -62.70 18.10
C ALA A 2 10.43 -62.68 17.85
N THR A 3 10.86 -61.98 16.80
CA THR A 3 12.12 -61.25 16.76
C THR A 3 11.92 -59.99 15.92
N ASN A 4 11.95 -58.86 16.62
CA ASN A 4 11.94 -57.50 16.10
C ASN A 4 13.30 -57.16 15.50
N ALA A 5 13.32 -56.68 14.26
CA ALA A 5 14.42 -55.91 13.69
C ALA A 5 13.93 -54.45 13.52
N PRO A 6 14.68 -53.42 13.94
CA PRO A 6 14.30 -52.03 13.73
C PRO A 6 14.57 -51.62 12.26
N PRO A 7 13.76 -50.73 11.66
CA PRO A 7 13.94 -50.30 10.29
C PRO A 7 15.08 -49.28 10.19
N GLY A 8 16.10 -49.61 9.40
CA GLY A 8 17.14 -48.68 9.00
C GLY A 8 16.57 -47.56 8.13
N VAL A 9 17.12 -46.36 8.31
CA VAL A 9 16.90 -45.20 7.45
C VAL A 9 17.97 -45.19 6.36
N PRO A 10 17.66 -45.60 5.11
CA PRO A 10 18.43 -45.15 3.96
C PRO A 10 17.50 -44.60 2.88
N LEU A 11 16.81 -43.49 3.17
CA LEU A 11 15.92 -42.84 2.20
C LEU A 11 16.35 -41.42 1.80
N LEU A 12 17.21 -40.78 2.60
CA LEU A 12 17.66 -39.41 2.33
C LEU A 12 18.81 -39.34 1.29
N THR A 13 19.71 -40.32 1.26
CA THR A 13 20.87 -40.32 0.34
C THR A 13 20.50 -40.60 -1.13
N ARG A 14 19.34 -41.24 -1.38
CA ARG A 14 18.88 -41.52 -2.76
C ARG A 14 18.16 -40.36 -3.44
N ILE A 15 17.78 -39.31 -2.69
CA ILE A 15 17.17 -38.10 -3.28
C ILE A 15 18.25 -37.15 -3.85
N PHE A 16 19.51 -37.32 -3.49
CA PHE A 16 20.59 -36.39 -3.87
C PHE A 16 21.44 -36.83 -5.08
N THR A 17 21.12 -37.95 -5.73
CA THR A 17 21.92 -38.46 -6.86
C THR A 17 21.04 -38.91 -8.02
N ARG A 18 20.40 -37.96 -8.70
CA ARG A 18 20.05 -38.12 -10.11
C ARG A 18 20.24 -36.81 -10.89
N ALA A 19 21.20 -36.91 -11.81
CA ALA A 19 21.69 -35.93 -12.75
C ALA A 19 20.59 -35.11 -13.47
N SER A 20 20.75 -33.78 -13.42
CA SER A 20 20.49 -32.90 -14.56
C SER A 20 21.72 -31.98 -14.72
N GLN A 21 22.54 -32.29 -15.73
CA GLN A 21 23.90 -31.74 -15.90
C GLN A 21 23.86 -30.31 -16.48
N GLY A 22 24.70 -29.42 -15.93
CA GLY A 22 25.08 -28.12 -16.50
C GLY A 22 24.41 -26.88 -15.90
N ARG A 23 23.08 -26.84 -15.77
CA ARG A 23 22.36 -25.66 -15.25
C ARG A 23 22.25 -25.63 -13.72
N ASP A 24 22.18 -26.79 -13.08
CA ASP A 24 22.09 -26.90 -11.62
C ASP A 24 23.44 -26.68 -10.92
N GLU A 25 24.58 -26.80 -11.61
CA GLU A 25 25.92 -26.53 -11.04
C GLU A 25 26.18 -25.04 -10.81
N LEU A 26 25.74 -24.17 -11.73
CA LEU A 26 25.81 -22.70 -11.58
C LEU A 26 24.91 -22.18 -10.46
N LEU A 27 23.86 -22.93 -10.14
CA LEU A 27 22.98 -22.70 -9.00
C LEU A 27 23.32 -23.62 -7.80
N GLY A 28 24.36 -24.45 -7.89
CA GLY A 28 24.73 -25.47 -6.89
C GLY A 28 26.08 -25.18 -6.19
N GLY A 29 27.00 -24.46 -6.85
CA GLY A 29 28.23 -23.97 -6.23
C GLY A 29 27.99 -22.84 -5.21
N PRO A 30 28.95 -22.36 -4.42
CA PRO A 30 28.76 -21.15 -3.59
C PRO A 30 28.40 -19.92 -4.45
N ILE A 31 27.48 -19.06 -3.98
CA ILE A 31 27.38 -17.67 -4.49
C ILE A 31 28.61 -16.94 -3.95
N ARG A 32 29.75 -17.07 -4.62
CA ARG A 32 31.02 -16.48 -4.18
C ARG A 32 31.68 -15.78 -5.35
N GLY A 33 31.90 -14.48 -5.19
CA GLY A 33 32.83 -13.69 -5.97
C GLY A 33 33.95 -13.18 -5.07
N GLU A 34 34.94 -12.53 -5.68
CA GLU A 34 35.90 -11.72 -4.93
C GLU A 34 35.16 -10.58 -4.23
N LEU A 35 35.52 -10.27 -2.99
CA LEU A 35 34.95 -9.14 -2.26
C LEU A 35 35.39 -7.85 -2.96
N LEU A 36 34.43 -7.06 -3.44
CA LEU A 36 34.71 -5.84 -4.19
C LEU A 36 34.45 -4.61 -3.31
N GLY A 37 35.36 -3.63 -3.37
CA GLY A 37 35.11 -2.28 -2.85
C GLY A 37 34.10 -1.51 -3.72
N ALA A 38 33.63 -0.34 -3.26
CA ALA A 38 32.59 0.44 -3.93
C ALA A 38 32.86 0.72 -5.43
N ASP A 39 34.06 1.18 -5.78
CA ASP A 39 34.42 1.50 -7.17
C ASP A 39 34.43 0.26 -8.08
N GLN A 40 34.98 -0.85 -7.56
CA GLN A 40 35.03 -2.12 -8.28
C GLN A 40 33.63 -2.73 -8.43
N LEU A 41 32.79 -2.58 -7.40
CA LEU A 41 31.39 -3.01 -7.42
C LEU A 41 30.58 -2.21 -8.46
N ALA A 42 30.78 -0.90 -8.57
CA ALA A 42 30.19 -0.07 -9.60
C ALA A 42 30.69 -0.41 -11.01
N ALA A 43 32.00 -0.67 -11.18
CA ALA A 43 32.56 -1.15 -12.45
C ALA A 43 31.94 -2.49 -12.86
N ARG A 44 31.81 -3.43 -11.91
CA ARG A 44 31.16 -4.72 -12.11
C ARG A 44 29.71 -4.58 -12.54
N ALA A 45 28.97 -3.64 -11.96
CA ALA A 45 27.59 -3.32 -12.34
C ALA A 45 27.49 -2.86 -13.81
N ARG A 46 28.40 -1.98 -14.24
CA ARG A 46 28.46 -1.48 -15.63
C ARG A 46 28.81 -2.59 -16.61
N ASP A 47 29.74 -3.46 -16.24
CA ASP A 47 30.14 -4.60 -17.09
C ASP A 47 29.01 -5.64 -17.20
N LEU A 48 28.27 -5.87 -16.11
CA LEU A 48 27.07 -6.70 -16.12
C LEU A 48 26.01 -6.11 -17.07
N ALA A 49 25.75 -4.80 -16.96
CA ALA A 49 24.78 -4.13 -17.82
C ALA A 49 25.13 -4.22 -19.32
N ARG A 50 26.42 -4.25 -19.67
CA ARG A 50 26.90 -4.43 -21.05
C ARG A 50 26.78 -5.87 -21.56
N SER A 51 26.95 -6.85 -20.68
CA SER A 51 26.95 -8.27 -21.05
C SER A 51 25.53 -8.84 -21.19
N GLN A 52 24.55 -8.26 -20.50
CA GLN A 52 23.17 -8.72 -20.54
C GLN A 52 22.54 -8.57 -21.92
N LYS A 53 22.02 -9.68 -22.45
CA LYS A 53 21.18 -9.71 -23.64
C LYS A 53 19.79 -10.20 -23.25
N ILE A 54 18.77 -9.41 -23.56
CA ILE A 54 17.39 -9.72 -23.21
C ILE A 54 16.76 -10.60 -24.29
N ALA A 55 16.05 -11.64 -23.88
CA ALA A 55 15.32 -12.53 -24.77
C ALA A 55 14.18 -11.78 -25.49
N ALA A 56 13.92 -12.14 -26.74
CA ALA A 56 12.77 -11.61 -27.46
C ALA A 56 11.46 -11.94 -26.69
N PRO A 57 10.44 -11.08 -26.74
CA PRO A 57 9.18 -11.32 -26.05
C PRO A 57 8.41 -12.50 -26.67
N GLU A 58 8.73 -13.72 -26.22
CA GLU A 58 7.92 -14.92 -26.50
C GLU A 58 6.53 -14.85 -25.83
N ARG A 59 5.60 -15.70 -26.27
CA ARG A 59 4.22 -15.77 -25.76
C ARG A 59 4.20 -16.02 -24.24
N LYS A 60 3.89 -14.97 -23.47
CA LYS A 60 3.82 -14.91 -21.99
C LYS A 60 3.08 -16.08 -21.32
N ALA A 61 2.05 -16.63 -21.96
CA ALA A 61 1.19 -17.70 -21.41
C ALA A 61 1.89 -19.06 -21.20
N ARG A 62 3.08 -19.28 -21.80
CA ARG A 62 3.82 -20.55 -21.67
C ARG A 62 5.09 -20.46 -20.81
N ARG A 63 5.37 -19.30 -20.21
CA ARG A 63 6.59 -19.10 -19.41
C ARG A 63 6.47 -19.76 -18.05
N ARG A 64 7.39 -20.70 -17.76
CA ARG A 64 7.56 -21.30 -16.43
C ARG A 64 8.17 -20.25 -15.50
N ALA A 65 7.86 -20.31 -14.20
CA ALA A 65 8.46 -19.44 -13.19
C ALA A 65 9.51 -20.22 -12.39
N PRO A 66 10.71 -20.47 -12.95
CA PRO A 66 11.69 -21.40 -12.38
C PRO A 66 12.15 -20.98 -10.97
N LEU A 67 12.25 -19.68 -10.68
CA LEU A 67 12.63 -19.20 -9.33
C LEU A 67 11.57 -19.50 -8.29
N LEU A 68 10.28 -19.41 -8.64
CA LEU A 68 9.20 -19.74 -7.70
C LEU A 68 9.10 -21.24 -7.44
N VAL A 69 9.37 -22.07 -8.46
CA VAL A 69 9.50 -23.53 -8.29
C VAL A 69 10.68 -23.84 -7.37
N ARG A 70 11.85 -23.24 -7.66
CA ARG A 70 13.08 -23.42 -6.87
C ARG A 70 12.93 -22.90 -5.44
N LEU A 71 12.13 -21.86 -5.20
CA LEU A 71 11.81 -21.37 -3.86
C LEU A 71 11.06 -22.44 -3.04
N ASN A 72 10.13 -23.18 -3.66
CA ASN A 72 9.41 -24.25 -2.98
C ASN A 72 10.33 -25.42 -2.62
N GLU A 73 11.22 -25.81 -3.54
CA GLU A 73 12.25 -26.82 -3.28
C GLU A 73 13.19 -26.37 -2.17
N THR A 74 13.61 -25.10 -2.21
CA THR A 74 14.48 -24.49 -1.20
C THR A 74 13.83 -24.50 0.17
N ARG A 75 12.54 -24.18 0.26
CA ARG A 75 11.77 -24.28 1.50
C ARG A 75 11.80 -25.71 2.06
N ALA A 76 11.56 -26.72 1.23
CA ALA A 76 11.57 -28.11 1.68
C ALA A 76 12.95 -28.54 2.20
N VAL A 77 14.02 -28.15 1.51
CA VAL A 77 15.41 -28.41 1.93
C VAL A 77 15.72 -27.73 3.26
N LEU A 78 15.32 -26.47 3.43
CA LEU A 78 15.56 -25.70 4.65
C LEU A 78 14.80 -26.28 5.85
N VAL A 79 13.56 -26.73 5.67
CA VAL A 79 12.79 -27.42 6.72
C VAL A 79 13.48 -28.74 7.12
N ALA A 80 13.88 -29.56 6.15
CA ALA A 80 14.59 -30.81 6.45
C ALA A 80 15.93 -30.56 7.16
N ALA A 81 16.67 -29.52 6.77
CA ALA A 81 17.91 -29.14 7.42
C ALA A 81 17.67 -28.66 8.85
N TYR A 82 16.64 -27.84 9.09
CA TYR A 82 16.24 -27.39 10.42
C TYR A 82 15.89 -28.59 11.32
N GLU A 83 15.03 -29.50 10.88
CA GLU A 83 14.66 -30.71 11.63
C GLU A 83 15.86 -31.63 11.94
N ARG A 84 16.84 -31.69 11.03
CA ARG A 84 18.08 -32.45 11.24
C ARG A 84 18.99 -31.79 12.28
N LEU A 85 19.13 -30.46 12.24
CA LEU A 85 19.93 -29.70 13.19
C LEU A 85 19.31 -29.70 14.58
N THR A 86 17.98 -29.54 14.69
CA THR A 86 17.27 -29.63 15.98
C THR A 86 17.49 -30.99 16.64
N ARG A 87 17.32 -32.09 15.89
CA ARG A 87 17.58 -33.44 16.44
C ARG A 87 19.01 -33.66 16.91
N ALA A 88 19.98 -33.01 16.26
CA ALA A 88 21.38 -33.10 16.68
C ALA A 88 21.66 -32.25 17.92
N ALA A 89 21.10 -31.04 17.99
CA ALA A 89 21.18 -30.19 19.18
C ALA A 89 20.52 -30.86 20.40
N ASP A 90 19.36 -31.49 20.23
CA ASP A 90 18.67 -32.26 21.28
C ASP A 90 19.50 -33.47 21.78
N ALA A 91 20.38 -33.99 20.92
CA ALA A 91 21.29 -35.09 21.23
C ALA A 91 22.68 -34.63 21.71
N ASP A 92 22.84 -33.33 22.04
CA ASP A 92 24.07 -32.69 22.51
C ASP A 92 25.26 -32.82 21.52
N VAL A 93 24.95 -32.91 20.22
CA VAL A 93 25.94 -32.92 19.13
C VAL A 93 26.21 -31.49 18.69
N ASP A 94 27.48 -31.11 18.57
CA ASP A 94 27.90 -29.77 18.13
C ASP A 94 27.41 -29.46 16.70
N VAL A 95 26.35 -28.67 16.59
CA VAL A 95 25.79 -28.15 15.33
C VAL A 95 26.58 -26.98 14.75
N GLY A 96 27.54 -26.44 15.52
CA GLY A 96 28.44 -25.37 15.15
C GLY A 96 27.76 -24.01 15.01
N PRO A 97 28.52 -22.91 14.92
CA PRO A 97 27.97 -21.55 15.00
C PRO A 97 26.96 -21.22 13.89
N ALA A 98 27.15 -21.74 12.68
CA ALA A 98 26.22 -21.55 11.58
C ALA A 98 24.91 -22.35 11.77
N GLY A 99 24.97 -23.49 12.47
CA GLY A 99 23.82 -24.30 12.86
C GLY A 99 22.98 -23.59 13.91
N ASP A 100 23.62 -23.13 14.99
CA ASP A 100 22.97 -22.34 16.05
C ASP A 100 22.29 -21.10 15.49
N TRP A 101 23.01 -20.35 14.65
CA TRP A 101 22.47 -19.15 14.03
C TRP A 101 21.27 -19.47 13.12
N LEU A 102 21.26 -20.59 12.41
CA LEU A 102 20.10 -20.99 11.61
C LEU A 102 18.92 -21.39 12.50
N LEU A 103 19.15 -22.12 13.59
CA LEU A 103 18.12 -22.54 14.54
C LEU A 103 17.42 -21.34 15.18
N ASP A 104 18.20 -20.37 15.67
CA ASP A 104 17.69 -19.16 16.33
C ASP A 104 16.88 -18.27 15.38
N ASN A 105 17.24 -18.27 14.10
CA ASN A 105 16.73 -17.30 13.12
C ASN A 105 15.87 -17.94 12.02
N PHE A 106 15.49 -19.21 12.14
CA PHE A 106 14.75 -19.92 11.09
C PHE A 106 13.41 -19.24 10.74
N HIS A 107 12.74 -18.65 11.73
CA HIS A 107 11.49 -17.90 11.56
C HIS A 107 11.62 -16.74 10.55
N VAL A 108 12.76 -16.04 10.54
CA VAL A 108 13.06 -14.94 9.61
C VAL A 108 13.07 -15.44 8.17
N VAL A 109 13.69 -16.60 7.95
CA VAL A 109 13.79 -17.21 6.61
C VAL A 109 12.40 -17.62 6.13
N GLN A 110 11.58 -18.22 7.01
CA GLN A 110 10.20 -18.59 6.69
C GLN A 110 9.33 -17.37 6.34
N GLU A 111 9.46 -16.29 7.11
CA GLU A 111 8.76 -15.03 6.87
C GLU A 111 9.08 -14.47 5.48
N HIS A 112 10.37 -14.35 5.14
CA HIS A 112 10.76 -13.83 3.82
C HIS A 112 10.42 -14.76 2.65
N ILE A 113 10.38 -16.09 2.84
CA ILE A 113 9.85 -17.01 1.81
C ILE A 113 8.38 -16.69 1.49
N ARG A 114 7.58 -16.37 2.51
CA ARG A 114 6.19 -15.95 2.33
C ARG A 114 6.10 -14.58 1.65
N GLU A 115 6.86 -13.59 2.11
CA GLU A 115 6.89 -12.25 1.49
C GLU A 115 7.25 -12.30 -0.01
N VAL A 116 8.21 -13.15 -0.41
CA VAL A 116 8.57 -13.32 -1.82
C VAL A 116 7.38 -13.83 -2.64
N ARG A 117 6.58 -14.76 -2.10
CA ARG A 117 5.40 -15.29 -2.80
C ARG A 117 4.31 -14.25 -2.97
N GLU A 118 4.12 -13.40 -1.96
CA GLU A 118 3.12 -12.33 -1.97
C GLU A 118 3.53 -11.19 -2.91
N SER A 119 4.80 -10.77 -2.86
CA SER A 119 5.33 -9.67 -3.67
C SER A 119 5.66 -10.03 -5.12
N LEU A 120 5.84 -11.31 -5.44
CA LEU A 120 6.19 -11.78 -6.78
C LEU A 120 5.22 -12.85 -7.30
N PRO A 121 3.93 -12.51 -7.52
CA PRO A 121 2.96 -13.44 -8.08
C PRO A 121 3.37 -13.89 -9.48
N GLY A 122 2.97 -15.10 -9.88
CA GLY A 122 3.39 -15.71 -11.14
C GLY A 122 3.03 -14.90 -12.41
N GLY A 123 1.99 -14.06 -12.33
CA GLY A 123 1.66 -13.11 -13.40
C GLY A 123 2.73 -12.05 -13.56
N TYR A 124 3.09 -11.36 -12.47
CA TYR A 124 4.12 -10.33 -12.44
C TYR A 124 5.51 -10.88 -12.82
N TYR A 125 5.89 -12.06 -12.30
CA TYR A 125 7.14 -12.73 -12.67
C TYR A 125 7.34 -12.86 -14.18
N ARG A 126 6.28 -13.28 -14.89
CA ARG A 126 6.32 -13.53 -16.34
C ARG A 126 6.41 -12.24 -17.16
N GLU A 127 6.16 -11.08 -16.56
CA GLU A 127 6.31 -9.78 -17.22
C GLU A 127 7.75 -9.28 -17.20
N LEU A 128 8.60 -9.81 -16.32
CA LEU A 128 9.97 -9.37 -16.19
C LEU A 128 10.82 -9.78 -17.41
N PRO A 129 11.76 -8.92 -17.86
CA PRO A 129 12.71 -9.25 -18.92
C PRO A 129 13.63 -10.41 -18.53
N GLU A 130 13.69 -11.44 -19.38
CA GLU A 130 14.54 -12.62 -19.18
C GLU A 130 15.84 -12.52 -19.96
N LEU A 131 16.90 -13.14 -19.45
CA LEU A 131 18.19 -13.25 -20.13
C LEU A 131 18.11 -14.26 -21.28
N ALA A 132 18.63 -13.87 -22.44
CA ALA A 132 18.74 -14.70 -23.64
C ALA A 132 19.95 -15.65 -23.60
N THR A 133 21.03 -15.23 -22.95
CA THR A 133 22.35 -15.88 -23.01
C THR A 133 22.97 -15.96 -21.62
N GLY A 134 23.97 -16.84 -21.47
CA GLY A 134 24.72 -17.00 -20.23
C GLY A 134 24.19 -18.10 -19.31
N ALA A 135 24.81 -18.23 -18.15
CA ALA A 135 24.51 -19.21 -17.12
C ALA A 135 23.05 -19.18 -16.64
N LEU A 136 22.47 -17.98 -16.61
CA LEU A 136 21.12 -17.70 -16.12
C LEU A 136 20.14 -17.43 -17.27
N ALA A 137 20.42 -17.93 -18.47
CA ALA A 137 19.47 -17.83 -19.58
C ALA A 137 18.10 -18.42 -19.19
N GLY A 138 17.03 -17.64 -19.42
CA GLY A 138 15.66 -17.97 -19.00
C GLY A 138 15.27 -17.50 -17.59
N TYR A 139 16.16 -16.82 -16.87
CA TYR A 139 15.84 -16.15 -15.60
C TYR A 139 15.67 -14.64 -15.80
N PRO A 140 14.88 -13.94 -14.95
CA PRO A 140 14.78 -12.49 -14.96
C PRO A 140 16.15 -11.84 -14.83
N ARG A 141 16.47 -10.85 -15.65
CA ARG A 141 17.80 -10.19 -15.60
C ARG A 141 18.08 -9.50 -14.27
N VAL A 142 17.02 -9.04 -13.59
CA VAL A 142 17.09 -8.47 -12.24
C VAL A 142 17.52 -9.50 -11.18
N TYR A 143 17.32 -10.80 -11.44
CA TYR A 143 17.85 -11.84 -10.56
C TYR A 143 19.37 -11.95 -10.68
N GLU A 144 19.91 -11.87 -11.90
CA GLU A 144 21.37 -11.86 -12.12
C GLU A 144 22.02 -10.65 -11.44
N LEU A 145 21.37 -9.49 -11.50
CA LEU A 145 21.79 -8.28 -10.78
C LEU A 145 21.86 -8.55 -9.26
N ALA A 146 20.80 -9.11 -8.68
CA ALA A 146 20.74 -9.41 -7.25
C ALA A 146 21.82 -10.41 -6.80
N ILE A 147 21.98 -11.54 -7.51
CA ILE A 147 22.96 -12.54 -7.11
C ILE A 147 24.40 -12.07 -7.34
N THR A 148 24.64 -11.22 -8.35
CA THR A 148 25.98 -10.64 -8.59
C THR A 148 26.37 -9.71 -7.44
N LEU A 149 25.43 -8.88 -6.97
CA LEU A 149 25.65 -8.06 -5.78
C LEU A 149 25.98 -8.94 -4.57
N ILE A 150 25.13 -9.93 -4.26
CA ILE A 150 25.31 -10.84 -3.12
C ILE A 150 26.65 -11.59 -3.19
N ALA A 151 27.08 -12.01 -4.38
CA ALA A 151 28.33 -12.73 -4.59
C ALA A 151 29.57 -11.90 -4.26
N HIS A 152 29.53 -10.59 -4.55
CA HIS A 152 30.67 -9.67 -4.40
C HIS A 152 30.63 -8.87 -3.08
N THR A 153 29.62 -9.08 -2.24
CA THR A 153 29.49 -8.44 -0.92
C THR A 153 29.42 -9.43 0.24
N GLU A 154 29.78 -10.71 0.03
CA GLU A 154 29.66 -11.78 1.04
C GLU A 154 28.27 -11.82 1.70
N ALA A 155 27.23 -11.67 0.87
CA ALA A 155 25.83 -11.58 1.27
C ALA A 155 25.47 -10.44 2.23
N ARG A 156 26.35 -9.43 2.40
CA ARG A 156 26.03 -8.17 3.08
C ARG A 156 25.30 -7.24 2.11
N VAL A 157 24.02 -7.00 2.35
CA VAL A 157 23.16 -6.16 1.52
C VAL A 157 22.59 -5.05 2.39
N ASP A 158 22.90 -3.81 2.01
CA ASP A 158 22.38 -2.60 2.63
C ASP A 158 21.88 -1.63 1.55
N LEU A 159 21.19 -0.56 1.96
CA LEU A 159 20.57 0.36 1.01
C LEU A 159 21.61 1.07 0.14
N GLU A 160 22.78 1.37 0.70
CA GLU A 160 23.86 2.08 0.01
C GLU A 160 24.45 1.24 -1.12
N ASN A 161 24.79 -0.02 -0.85
CA ASN A 161 25.36 -0.89 -1.87
C ASN A 161 24.35 -1.26 -2.97
N VAL A 162 23.07 -1.41 -2.62
CA VAL A 162 22.01 -1.62 -3.61
C VAL A 162 21.83 -0.39 -4.50
N GLN A 163 21.81 0.82 -3.92
CA GLN A 163 21.69 2.07 -4.69
C GLN A 163 22.88 2.30 -5.61
N LEU A 164 24.10 2.08 -5.12
CA LEU A 164 25.32 2.21 -5.91
C LEU A 164 25.30 1.23 -7.09
N PHE A 165 25.03 -0.04 -6.82
CA PHE A 165 25.07 -1.10 -7.83
C PHE A 165 23.98 -0.89 -8.90
N VAL A 166 22.76 -0.59 -8.48
CA VAL A 166 21.64 -0.34 -9.40
C VAL A 166 21.84 0.94 -10.18
N GLY A 167 22.31 2.02 -9.54
CA GLY A 167 22.62 3.28 -10.23
C GLY A 167 23.70 3.09 -11.31
N ALA A 168 24.82 2.44 -10.97
CA ALA A 168 25.91 2.17 -11.91
C ALA A 168 25.49 1.22 -13.04
N PHE A 169 24.61 0.25 -12.77
CA PHE A 169 24.01 -0.59 -13.81
C PHE A 169 23.17 0.24 -14.79
N GLN A 170 22.34 1.16 -14.27
CA GLN A 170 21.44 1.97 -15.07
C GLN A 170 22.12 3.01 -15.96
N GLU A 171 23.38 3.36 -15.71
CA GLU A 171 24.20 4.18 -16.63
C GLU A 171 24.35 3.54 -18.02
N ARG A 172 24.23 2.20 -18.11
CA ARG A 172 24.40 1.45 -19.37
C ARG A 172 23.10 0.82 -19.85
N SER A 173 22.23 0.41 -18.94
CA SER A 173 20.96 -0.23 -19.29
C SER A 173 19.85 0.19 -18.32
N THR A 174 18.86 0.92 -18.80
CA THR A 174 17.72 1.39 -17.99
C THR A 174 16.87 0.21 -17.54
N LEU A 175 16.53 0.17 -16.25
CA LEU A 175 15.56 -0.79 -15.70
C LEU A 175 14.15 -0.22 -15.84
N SER A 176 13.17 -1.08 -16.12
CA SER A 176 11.76 -0.65 -16.08
C SER A 176 11.28 -0.46 -14.65
N ILE A 177 10.16 0.25 -14.46
CA ILE A 177 9.57 0.43 -13.12
C ILE A 177 9.23 -0.93 -12.47
N GLY A 178 8.70 -1.87 -13.25
CA GLY A 178 8.44 -3.24 -12.79
C GLY A 178 9.72 -4.02 -12.47
N GLU A 179 10.85 -3.72 -13.11
CA GLU A 179 12.13 -4.33 -12.73
C GLU A 179 12.64 -3.78 -11.38
N LEU A 180 12.52 -2.48 -11.16
CA LEU A 180 12.92 -1.83 -9.90
C LEU A 180 12.12 -2.37 -8.71
N TRP A 181 10.79 -2.53 -8.87
CA TRP A 181 9.93 -3.15 -7.85
C TRP A 181 10.20 -4.63 -7.61
N ALA A 182 10.84 -5.33 -8.55
CA ALA A 182 11.21 -6.74 -8.38
C ALA A 182 12.51 -6.94 -7.60
N ILE A 183 13.39 -5.93 -7.52
CA ILE A 183 14.69 -6.00 -6.82
C ILE A 183 14.58 -6.54 -5.38
N PRO A 184 13.63 -6.10 -4.52
CA PRO A 184 13.53 -6.58 -3.15
C PRO A 184 13.25 -8.08 -3.08
N ALA A 185 12.42 -8.59 -3.99
CA ALA A 185 12.10 -10.02 -4.07
C ALA A 185 13.29 -10.81 -4.63
N MET A 186 14.03 -10.25 -5.60
CA MET A 186 15.22 -10.90 -6.17
C MET A 186 16.38 -10.99 -5.16
N LEU A 187 16.59 -9.95 -4.36
CA LEU A 187 17.58 -9.97 -3.27
C LEU A 187 17.20 -11.01 -2.21
N ARG A 188 15.93 -11.03 -1.77
CA ARG A 188 15.43 -12.08 -0.86
C ARG A 188 15.65 -13.48 -1.43
N LEU A 189 15.30 -13.71 -2.70
CA LEU A 189 15.52 -15.00 -3.38
C LEU A 189 17.01 -15.40 -3.38
N GLY A 190 17.91 -14.47 -3.70
CA GLY A 190 19.35 -14.71 -3.68
C GLY A 190 19.88 -15.04 -2.28
N LEU A 191 19.42 -14.33 -1.25
CA LEU A 191 19.84 -14.56 0.14
C LEU A 191 19.25 -15.87 0.70
N ILE A 192 18.00 -16.20 0.39
CA ILE A 192 17.38 -17.48 0.78
C ILE A 192 18.14 -18.65 0.13
N GLU A 193 18.55 -18.51 -1.13
CA GLU A 193 19.40 -19.50 -1.80
C GLU A 193 20.79 -19.59 -1.14
N SER A 194 21.36 -18.47 -0.69
CA SER A 194 22.60 -18.46 0.12
C SER A 194 22.41 -19.24 1.44
N VAL A 195 21.32 -18.97 2.18
CA VAL A 195 20.99 -19.69 3.42
C VAL A 195 20.77 -21.18 3.16
N ARG A 196 20.07 -21.56 2.08
CA ARG A 196 19.93 -22.97 1.67
C ARG A 196 21.28 -23.65 1.51
N ARG A 197 22.21 -22.99 0.80
CA ARG A 197 23.55 -23.53 0.58
C ARG A 197 24.32 -23.68 1.89
N MET A 198 24.22 -22.72 2.80
CA MET A 198 24.87 -22.81 4.11
C MET A 198 24.24 -23.90 4.98
N ALA A 199 22.91 -24.02 5.00
CA ALA A 199 22.20 -25.06 5.74
C ALA A 199 22.63 -26.47 5.28
N LEU A 200 22.71 -26.70 3.96
CA LEU A 200 23.21 -27.96 3.40
C LEU A 200 24.66 -28.25 3.81
N ARG A 201 25.53 -27.23 3.84
CA ARG A 201 26.92 -27.38 4.31
C ARG A 201 27.00 -27.72 5.79
N THR A 202 26.17 -27.09 6.62
CA THR A 202 26.12 -27.37 8.06
C THR A 202 25.64 -28.79 8.32
N VAL A 203 24.62 -29.25 7.60
CA VAL A 203 24.14 -30.65 7.67
C VAL A 203 25.22 -31.62 7.20
N GLN A 204 25.89 -31.34 6.09
CA GLN A 204 27.00 -32.18 5.61
C GLN A 204 28.14 -32.25 6.64
N ARG A 205 28.52 -31.13 7.23
CA ARG A 205 29.55 -31.07 8.29
C ARG A 205 29.15 -31.94 9.48
N LEU A 206 27.88 -31.87 9.90
CA LEU A 206 27.34 -32.67 11.00
C LEU A 206 27.40 -34.17 10.69
N ASP A 207 27.02 -34.58 9.47
CA ASP A 207 27.12 -35.97 9.03
C ASP A 207 28.59 -36.45 9.00
N GLU A 208 29.53 -35.59 8.58
CA GLU A 208 30.98 -35.86 8.60
C GLU A 208 31.52 -36.00 10.03
N VAL A 209 31.08 -35.14 10.96
CA VAL A 209 31.45 -35.18 12.38
C VAL A 209 30.96 -36.46 13.05
N GLU A 210 29.68 -36.79 12.90
CA GLU A 210 29.11 -38.02 13.46
C GLU A 210 29.76 -39.28 12.85
N SER A 211 30.06 -39.25 11.55
CA SER A 211 30.78 -40.35 10.88
C SER A 211 32.17 -40.53 11.49
N ALA A 212 32.92 -39.43 11.67
CA ALA A 212 34.25 -39.46 12.28
C ALA A 212 34.21 -39.97 13.72
N ASP A 213 33.26 -39.53 14.54
CA ASP A 213 33.11 -39.97 15.93
C ASP A 213 32.74 -41.47 16.01
N ARG A 214 31.87 -41.96 15.12
CA ARG A 214 31.54 -43.40 15.03
C ARG A 214 32.76 -44.24 14.65
N TRP A 215 33.55 -43.79 13.67
CA TRP A 215 34.77 -44.49 13.26
C TRP A 215 35.85 -44.46 14.32
N ALA A 216 36.06 -43.31 14.98
CA ALA A 216 36.98 -43.20 16.11
C ALA A 216 36.62 -44.20 17.22
N THR A 217 35.34 -44.23 17.61
CA THR A 217 34.83 -45.15 18.64
C THR A 217 35.04 -46.61 18.25
N ARG A 218 34.76 -46.98 16.99
CA ARG A 218 34.99 -48.34 16.48
C ARG A 218 36.46 -48.74 16.50
N LEU A 219 37.34 -47.84 16.05
CA LEU A 219 38.78 -48.09 16.01
C LEU A 219 39.38 -48.24 17.42
N VAL A 220 38.98 -47.38 18.35
CA VAL A 220 39.40 -47.44 19.76
C VAL A 220 38.84 -48.67 20.48
N ALA A 221 37.57 -49.04 20.25
CA ALA A 221 36.98 -50.24 20.84
C ALA A 221 37.65 -51.52 20.34
N ALA A 222 37.98 -51.58 19.05
CA ALA A 222 38.66 -52.73 18.44
C ALA A 222 40.09 -52.92 18.97
N THR A 223 40.81 -51.85 19.30
CA THR A 223 42.14 -51.94 19.93
C THR A 223 42.09 -52.35 21.40
N GLN A 224 40.98 -52.12 22.10
CA GLN A 224 40.81 -52.49 23.51
C GLN A 224 40.33 -53.94 23.73
N GLN A 225 39.56 -54.53 22.82
CA GLN A 225 38.96 -55.86 22.99
C GLN A 225 39.90 -57.04 22.71
N ASP A 226 40.89 -56.90 21.82
CA ASP A 226 41.80 -58.02 21.47
C ASP A 226 43.14 -57.52 20.90
N ARG A 227 44.27 -58.05 21.40
CA ARG A 227 45.64 -57.60 21.01
C ARG A 227 45.98 -57.90 19.55
N GLY A 228 45.24 -58.79 18.88
CA GLY A 228 45.35 -59.10 17.44
C GLY A 228 44.31 -58.43 16.52
N ALA A 229 43.26 -57.82 17.09
CA ALA A 229 42.17 -57.16 16.34
C ALA A 229 42.42 -55.74 15.78
N PRO A 230 43.51 -54.99 16.09
CA PRO A 230 43.74 -53.69 15.47
C PRO A 230 43.79 -53.79 13.94
N GLY A 231 44.46 -54.82 13.40
CA GLY A 231 44.60 -55.04 11.96
C GLY A 231 43.26 -55.20 11.25
N ASN A 232 42.30 -55.95 11.82
CA ASN A 232 41.01 -56.19 11.18
C ASN A 232 40.12 -54.95 11.12
N ALA A 233 40.13 -54.10 12.15
CA ALA A 233 39.36 -52.86 12.18
C ALA A 233 39.98 -51.77 11.29
N LEU A 234 41.31 -51.69 11.25
CA LEU A 234 42.05 -50.86 10.29
C LEU A 234 41.81 -51.33 8.85
N ASP A 235 41.90 -52.62 8.57
CA ASP A 235 41.59 -53.17 7.25
C ASP A 235 40.13 -52.96 6.86
N ALA A 236 39.19 -52.96 7.82
CA ALA A 236 37.79 -52.63 7.57
C ALA A 236 37.62 -51.15 7.20
N PHE A 237 38.33 -50.25 7.87
CA PHE A 237 38.35 -48.82 7.54
C PHE A 237 38.97 -48.55 6.16
N VAL A 238 40.08 -49.23 5.84
CA VAL A 238 40.75 -49.12 4.53
C VAL A 238 39.90 -49.73 3.41
N ARG A 239 39.10 -50.77 3.69
CA ARG A 239 38.20 -51.40 2.69
C ARG A 239 36.95 -50.58 2.38
N ASP A 240 36.41 -49.84 3.36
CA ASP A 240 35.20 -49.02 3.22
C ASP A 240 35.46 -47.60 3.73
N THR A 241 36.48 -46.95 3.14
CA THR A 241 36.93 -45.64 3.59
C THR A 241 35.87 -44.58 3.28
N PRO A 242 35.34 -43.87 4.29
CA PRO A 242 34.47 -42.72 4.05
C PRO A 242 35.27 -41.62 3.33
N PRO A 243 34.61 -40.69 2.60
CA PRO A 243 35.30 -39.61 1.92
C PRO A 243 36.20 -38.85 2.91
N LEU A 244 37.52 -38.81 2.63
CA LEU A 244 38.53 -38.13 3.47
C LEU A 244 38.43 -36.61 3.33
N THR A 245 37.28 -36.05 3.69
CA THR A 245 37.07 -34.60 3.67
C THR A 245 37.89 -33.95 4.78
N PRO A 246 38.32 -32.68 4.61
CA PRO A 246 39.09 -31.96 5.65
C PRO A 246 38.42 -31.97 7.02
N GLN A 247 37.10 -31.88 7.09
CA GLN A 247 36.34 -31.92 8.34
C GLN A 247 36.38 -33.31 8.97
N PHE A 248 36.14 -34.37 8.19
CA PHE A 248 36.17 -35.75 8.66
C PHE A 248 37.55 -36.10 9.23
N VAL A 249 38.62 -35.81 8.48
CA VAL A 249 40.00 -36.08 8.89
C VAL A 249 40.36 -35.31 10.16
N ALA A 250 40.07 -34.00 10.21
CA ALA A 250 40.37 -33.18 11.38
C ALA A 250 39.66 -33.69 12.64
N ARG A 251 38.37 -34.05 12.53
CA ARG A 251 37.59 -34.60 13.66
C ARG A 251 38.07 -35.98 14.08
N LEU A 252 38.32 -36.89 13.13
CA LEU A 252 38.77 -38.25 13.40
C LEU A 252 40.12 -38.26 14.12
N LEU A 253 41.11 -37.52 13.61
CA LEU A 253 42.42 -37.42 14.22
C LEU A 253 42.36 -36.74 15.59
N HIS A 254 41.50 -35.73 15.76
CA HIS A 254 41.29 -35.10 17.07
C HIS A 254 40.77 -36.12 18.11
N GLN A 255 39.75 -36.92 17.78
CA GLN A 255 39.23 -37.94 18.69
C GLN A 255 40.26 -39.03 19.01
N LEU A 256 41.00 -39.51 18.00
CA LEU A 256 42.04 -40.52 18.22
C LEU A 256 43.21 -39.98 19.07
N ARG A 257 43.54 -38.68 18.96
CA ARG A 257 44.53 -38.01 19.82
C ARG A 257 44.04 -37.85 21.26
N LEU A 258 42.75 -37.62 21.49
CA LEU A 258 42.18 -37.64 22.85
C LEU A 258 42.26 -39.04 23.47
N ALA A 259 42.13 -40.09 22.63
CA ALA A 259 42.24 -41.49 23.03
C ALA A 259 43.66 -42.08 22.85
N LYS A 260 44.73 -41.26 22.87
CA LYS A 260 46.10 -41.66 22.48
C LYS A 260 46.63 -42.91 23.20
N GLU A 261 46.30 -43.10 24.47
CA GLU A 261 46.70 -44.29 25.24
C GLU A 261 45.95 -45.57 24.83
N SER A 262 44.77 -45.42 24.22
CA SER A 262 43.90 -46.51 23.78
C SER A 262 44.01 -46.84 22.30
N PHE A 263 44.79 -46.08 21.51
CA PHE A 263 45.02 -46.32 20.09
C PHE A 263 46.51 -46.20 19.69
N PRO A 264 47.33 -47.23 19.99
CA PRO A 264 48.76 -47.26 19.66
C PRO A 264 49.14 -47.03 18.18
N PRO A 265 48.33 -47.44 17.16
CA PRO A 265 48.66 -47.25 15.74
C PRO A 265 48.55 -45.80 15.21
N LEU A 266 48.35 -44.79 16.07
CA LEU A 266 48.03 -43.42 15.67
C LEU A 266 49.02 -42.83 14.64
N LEU A 267 50.32 -43.03 14.82
CA LEU A 267 51.35 -42.45 13.96
C LEU A 267 51.33 -43.04 12.54
N TRP A 268 51.14 -44.37 12.44
CA TRP A 268 50.97 -45.05 11.15
C TRP A 268 49.69 -44.58 10.45
N PHE A 269 48.62 -44.42 11.23
CA PHE A 269 47.32 -44.00 10.70
C PHE A 269 47.34 -42.56 10.19
N GLU A 270 48.04 -41.65 10.88
CA GLU A 270 48.28 -40.28 10.40
C GLU A 270 49.09 -40.25 9.11
N GLN A 271 50.10 -41.12 8.97
CA GLN A 271 50.88 -41.25 7.74
C GLN A 271 50.01 -41.76 6.58
N TRP A 272 49.23 -42.83 6.79
CA TRP A 272 48.33 -43.37 5.76
C TRP A 272 47.29 -42.33 5.29
N ILE A 273 46.68 -41.58 6.22
CA ILE A 273 45.74 -40.51 5.86
C ILE A 273 46.42 -39.40 5.04
N SER A 274 47.68 -39.08 5.33
CA SER A 274 48.42 -38.07 4.58
C SER A 274 48.83 -38.52 3.19
N GLU A 275 48.88 -39.82 2.92
CA GLU A 275 49.15 -40.39 1.59
C GLU A 275 47.88 -40.41 0.72
N GLU A 276 46.71 -40.68 1.32
CA GLU A 276 45.42 -40.81 0.63
C GLU A 276 44.54 -39.54 0.67
N GLY A 277 44.88 -38.55 1.51
CA GLY A 277 44.05 -37.39 1.80
C GLY A 277 44.81 -36.17 2.34
N PRO A 278 44.11 -35.12 2.80
CA PRO A 278 44.74 -33.94 3.35
C PRO A 278 45.46 -34.28 4.65
N GLY A 279 46.71 -33.82 4.80
CA GLY A 279 47.46 -33.96 6.05
C GLY A 279 46.76 -33.28 7.24
N SER A 280 47.12 -33.66 8.47
CA SER A 280 46.42 -33.22 9.69
C SER A 280 46.29 -31.69 9.82
N GLU A 281 47.37 -30.95 9.58
CA GLU A 281 47.37 -29.47 9.68
C GLU A 281 46.56 -28.83 8.55
N GLU A 282 46.67 -29.34 7.33
CA GLU A 282 45.91 -28.86 6.19
C GLU A 282 44.41 -29.12 6.35
N ALA A 283 44.04 -30.30 6.87
CA ALA A 283 42.66 -30.66 7.18
C ALA A 283 42.06 -29.73 8.26
N ALA A 284 42.81 -29.44 9.33
CA ALA A 284 42.40 -28.52 10.40
C ALA A 284 42.27 -27.07 9.90
N SER A 285 43.20 -26.59 9.09
CA SER A 285 43.15 -25.24 8.51
C SER A 285 41.96 -25.07 7.56
N ARG A 286 41.78 -25.99 6.60
CA ARG A 286 40.68 -25.95 5.63
C ARG A 286 39.31 -26.14 6.26
N SER A 287 39.20 -26.96 7.31
CA SER A 287 37.93 -27.12 8.05
C SER A 287 37.55 -25.85 8.81
N THR A 288 38.52 -25.22 9.49
CA THR A 288 38.32 -23.96 10.22
C THR A 288 37.94 -22.82 9.26
N GLU A 289 38.63 -22.69 8.13
CA GLU A 289 38.32 -21.69 7.10
C GLU A 289 36.89 -21.88 6.56
N ARG A 290 36.50 -23.12 6.25
CA ARG A 290 35.14 -23.43 5.78
C ARG A 290 34.08 -23.14 6.84
N LEU A 291 34.35 -23.45 8.11
CA LEU A 291 33.44 -23.17 9.21
C LEU A 291 33.24 -21.66 9.38
N ALA A 292 34.33 -20.89 9.40
CA ALA A 292 34.30 -19.44 9.50
C ALA A 292 33.53 -18.79 8.34
N LEU A 293 33.82 -19.19 7.09
CA LEU A 293 33.11 -18.69 5.91
C LEU A 293 31.61 -19.03 5.95
N THR A 294 31.25 -20.25 6.37
CA THR A 294 29.84 -20.67 6.48
C THR A 294 29.12 -19.88 7.57
N GLN A 295 29.77 -19.62 8.69
CA GLN A 295 29.23 -18.78 9.77
C GLN A 295 29.01 -17.34 9.28
N VAL A 296 30.02 -16.70 8.69
CA VAL A 296 29.92 -15.31 8.20
C VAL A 296 28.82 -15.18 7.15
N MET A 297 28.77 -16.07 6.16
CA MET A 297 27.74 -16.04 5.11
C MET A 297 26.34 -16.26 5.67
N THR A 298 26.17 -17.16 6.66
CA THR A 298 24.88 -17.41 7.30
C THR A 298 24.41 -16.17 8.09
N ALA A 299 25.31 -15.60 8.90
CA ALA A 299 25.04 -14.41 9.69
C ALA A 299 24.71 -13.19 8.80
N ASN A 300 25.52 -12.93 7.78
CA ASN A 300 25.30 -11.85 6.82
C ASN A 300 24.00 -12.06 6.04
N SER A 301 23.72 -13.27 5.56
CA SER A 301 22.50 -13.52 4.78
C SER A 301 21.23 -13.25 5.59
N ILE A 302 21.19 -13.69 6.85
CA ILE A 302 20.04 -13.46 7.75
C ILE A 302 19.94 -11.99 8.16
N THR A 303 21.07 -11.34 8.44
CA THR A 303 21.09 -9.90 8.78
C THR A 303 20.62 -9.05 7.60
N SER A 304 21.06 -9.37 6.39
CA SER A 304 20.65 -8.71 5.15
C SER A 304 19.18 -8.93 4.83
N LEU A 305 18.64 -10.14 5.09
CA LEU A 305 17.20 -10.41 4.97
C LEU A 305 16.38 -9.46 5.87
N ARG A 306 16.77 -9.34 7.14
CA ARG A 306 16.14 -8.38 8.08
C ARG A 306 16.28 -6.93 7.61
N ALA A 307 17.46 -6.55 7.11
CA ALA A 307 17.71 -5.22 6.60
C ALA A 307 16.77 -4.91 5.43
N ILE A 308 16.65 -5.82 4.47
CA ILE A 308 15.74 -5.70 3.31
C ILE A 308 14.28 -5.54 3.74
N GLY A 309 13.84 -6.22 4.81
CA GLY A 309 12.49 -6.07 5.36
C GLY A 309 12.20 -4.67 5.92
N ARG A 310 13.23 -3.96 6.38
CA ARG A 310 13.11 -2.62 7.01
C ARG A 310 13.38 -1.46 6.05
N MET A 311 13.90 -1.72 4.86
CA MET A 311 14.23 -0.68 3.88
C MET A 311 12.98 -0.03 3.30
N ASP A 312 13.02 1.30 3.14
CA ASP A 312 12.01 2.02 2.38
C ASP A 312 12.22 1.86 0.88
N TRP A 313 11.59 0.82 0.33
CA TRP A 313 11.62 0.52 -1.09
C TRP A 313 10.89 1.56 -1.94
N ARG A 314 9.95 2.34 -1.38
CA ARG A 314 9.25 3.40 -2.09
C ARG A 314 10.22 4.49 -2.50
N SER A 315 10.96 5.03 -1.53
CA SER A 315 12.01 6.03 -1.77
C SER A 315 13.16 5.50 -2.61
N PHE A 316 13.49 4.21 -2.53
CA PHE A 316 14.49 3.60 -3.41
C PHE A 316 14.02 3.64 -4.89
N VAL A 317 12.80 3.16 -5.17
CA VAL A 317 12.27 3.09 -6.53
C VAL A 317 12.15 4.49 -7.13
N GLU A 318 11.66 5.49 -6.39
CA GLU A 318 11.55 6.86 -6.91
C GLU A 318 12.91 7.47 -7.27
N ARG A 319 13.94 7.24 -6.45
CA ARG A 319 15.29 7.74 -6.74
C ARG A 319 15.90 7.08 -7.98
N GLN A 320 15.68 5.78 -8.15
CA GLN A 320 16.29 4.99 -9.23
C GLN A 320 15.47 5.03 -10.53
N SER A 321 14.20 5.45 -10.50
CA SER A 321 13.31 5.44 -11.65
C SER A 321 13.58 6.61 -12.60
N VAL A 322 13.94 6.30 -13.84
CA VAL A 322 14.06 7.30 -14.91
C VAL A 322 12.72 7.95 -15.23
N ILE A 323 11.61 7.18 -15.15
CA ILE A 323 10.25 7.73 -15.35
C ILE A 323 9.95 8.78 -14.29
N GLU A 324 10.29 8.51 -13.03
CA GLU A 324 10.07 9.45 -11.93
C GLU A 324 10.82 10.76 -12.20
N GLN A 325 12.09 10.67 -12.63
CA GLN A 325 12.89 11.85 -12.98
C GLN A 325 12.23 12.67 -14.11
N VAL A 326 11.72 12.03 -15.15
CA VAL A 326 11.03 12.72 -16.27
C VAL A 326 9.71 13.34 -15.82
N LEU A 327 8.91 12.64 -15.02
CA LEU A 327 7.62 13.16 -14.57
C LEU A 327 7.76 14.33 -13.59
N ARG A 328 8.91 14.46 -12.90
CA ARG A 328 9.25 15.63 -12.08
C ARG A 328 9.45 16.91 -12.89
N ASP A 329 9.66 16.81 -14.20
CA ASP A 329 9.69 17.97 -15.12
C ASP A 329 8.28 18.50 -15.46
N ASP A 330 7.25 18.08 -14.70
CA ASP A 330 5.87 18.55 -14.82
C ASP A 330 5.81 20.09 -14.86
N PRO A 331 5.33 20.70 -15.96
CA PRO A 331 5.37 22.14 -16.11
C PRO A 331 4.55 22.85 -15.01
N ALA A 332 3.42 22.27 -14.58
CA ALA A 332 2.60 22.87 -13.54
C ALA A 332 3.19 22.73 -12.11
N GLY A 333 4.23 21.92 -11.92
CA GLY A 333 4.89 21.73 -10.63
C GLY A 333 4.04 21.02 -9.57
N TYR A 334 2.98 20.30 -9.96
CA TYR A 334 2.14 19.54 -9.04
C TYR A 334 2.71 18.15 -8.77
N TYR A 335 3.33 17.52 -9.77
CA TYR A 335 3.77 16.12 -9.67
C TYR A 335 4.67 15.85 -8.45
N THR A 336 5.66 16.70 -8.19
CA THR A 336 6.58 16.55 -7.04
C THR A 336 5.90 16.69 -5.68
N ARG A 337 4.75 17.35 -5.64
CA ARG A 337 3.97 17.64 -4.43
C ARG A 337 2.84 16.64 -4.21
N MET A 338 2.79 15.55 -4.97
CA MET A 338 1.75 14.54 -4.88
C MET A 338 2.09 13.45 -3.87
N THR A 339 1.05 12.84 -3.31
CA THR A 339 1.20 11.63 -2.49
C THR A 339 1.89 10.53 -3.30
N PHE A 340 2.61 9.66 -2.60
CA PHE A 340 3.30 8.53 -3.24
C PHE A 340 2.33 7.69 -4.10
N GLN A 341 1.13 7.40 -3.59
CA GLN A 341 0.11 6.60 -4.29
C GLN A 341 -0.34 7.27 -5.61
N THR A 342 -0.50 8.59 -5.61
CA THR A 342 -0.88 9.33 -6.82
C THR A 342 0.24 9.27 -7.87
N ARG A 343 1.49 9.50 -7.46
CA ARG A 343 2.66 9.38 -8.36
C ARG A 343 2.82 7.96 -8.88
N ASP A 344 2.61 6.96 -8.03
CA ASP A 344 2.70 5.55 -8.42
C ASP A 344 1.64 5.15 -9.44
N HIS A 345 0.41 5.64 -9.26
CA HIS A 345 -0.65 5.46 -10.24
C HIS A 345 -0.26 6.05 -11.60
N TYR A 346 0.35 7.24 -11.63
CA TYR A 346 0.81 7.88 -12.87
C TYR A 346 1.91 7.06 -13.55
N ARG A 347 2.89 6.55 -12.79
CA ARG A 347 3.94 5.65 -13.29
C ARG A 347 3.36 4.36 -13.87
N HIS A 348 2.35 3.76 -13.22
CA HIS A 348 1.67 2.59 -13.76
C HIS A 348 0.89 2.85 -15.06
N VAL A 349 0.33 4.05 -15.24
CA VAL A 349 -0.28 4.44 -16.52
C VAL A 349 0.77 4.50 -17.62
N VAL A 350 1.93 5.12 -17.36
CA VAL A 350 3.05 5.18 -18.32
C VAL A 350 3.52 3.77 -18.67
N GLU A 351 3.75 2.92 -17.67
CA GLU A 351 4.12 1.51 -17.84
C GLU A 351 3.11 0.75 -18.71
N LYS A 352 1.81 0.91 -18.46
CA LYS A 352 0.74 0.25 -19.23
C LYS A 352 0.77 0.66 -20.71
N ILE A 353 0.97 1.95 -21.00
CA ILE A 353 1.04 2.46 -22.37
C ILE A 353 2.31 1.96 -23.06
N ALA A 354 3.46 2.05 -22.39
CA ALA A 354 4.75 1.61 -22.90
C ALA A 354 4.75 0.11 -23.24
N LYS A 355 4.26 -0.74 -22.32
CA LYS A 355 4.14 -2.19 -22.51
C LYS A 355 3.33 -2.57 -23.75
N ARG A 356 2.24 -1.87 -24.05
CA ARG A 356 1.39 -2.19 -25.22
C ARG A 356 1.89 -1.61 -26.53
N THR A 357 2.52 -0.44 -26.49
CA THR A 357 3.11 0.20 -27.67
C THR A 357 4.49 -0.33 -28.01
N LYS A 358 5.08 -1.16 -27.13
CA LYS A 358 6.47 -1.65 -27.20
C LYS A 358 7.49 -0.51 -27.27
N ARG A 359 7.15 0.64 -26.68
CA ARG A 359 8.06 1.79 -26.50
C ARG A 359 8.72 1.71 -25.12
N ARG A 360 9.81 2.46 -24.92
CA ARG A 360 10.41 2.60 -23.60
C ARG A 360 9.52 3.49 -22.74
N GLU A 361 9.50 3.23 -21.44
CA GLU A 361 8.64 3.95 -20.49
C GLU A 361 8.97 5.45 -20.44
N GLN A 362 10.26 5.80 -20.48
CA GLN A 362 10.73 7.18 -20.56
C GLN A 362 10.21 7.94 -21.79
N ASP A 363 10.08 7.27 -22.95
CA ASP A 363 9.63 7.92 -24.18
C ASP A 363 8.13 8.31 -24.07
N VAL A 364 7.34 7.50 -23.36
CA VAL A 364 5.92 7.80 -23.07
C VAL A 364 5.81 8.91 -22.03
N ALA A 365 6.64 8.90 -20.99
CA ALA A 365 6.68 9.96 -19.99
C ALA A 365 7.05 11.31 -20.63
N HIS A 366 8.07 11.36 -21.48
CA HIS A 366 8.44 12.57 -22.22
C HIS A 366 7.29 13.06 -23.11
N ALA A 367 6.59 12.17 -23.82
CA ALA A 367 5.45 12.57 -24.63
C ALA A 367 4.32 13.22 -23.81
N ALA A 368 4.07 12.73 -22.58
CA ALA A 368 3.09 13.34 -21.68
C ALA A 368 3.54 14.74 -21.21
N ILE A 369 4.82 14.90 -20.89
CA ILE A 369 5.40 16.19 -20.48
C ILE A 369 5.37 17.21 -21.62
N GLU A 370 5.71 16.82 -22.85
CA GLU A 370 5.68 17.73 -24.01
C GLU A 370 4.25 18.21 -24.31
N LEU A 371 3.24 17.35 -24.15
CA LEU A 371 1.84 17.74 -24.30
C LEU A 371 1.44 18.78 -23.23
N ALA A 372 1.81 18.54 -21.97
CA ALA A 372 1.55 19.48 -20.86
C ALA A 372 2.28 20.82 -21.05
N ARG A 373 3.52 20.79 -21.54
CA ARG A 373 4.31 22.00 -21.82
C ARG A 373 3.71 22.80 -22.97
N GLY A 374 3.29 22.12 -24.05
CA GLY A 374 2.63 22.75 -25.20
C GLY A 374 1.32 23.44 -24.83
N ALA A 375 0.49 22.82 -23.99
CA ALA A 375 -0.79 23.39 -23.57
C ALA A 375 -0.63 24.63 -22.68
N ARG A 376 0.37 24.65 -21.79
CA ARG A 376 0.67 25.82 -20.94
C ARG A 376 1.00 27.07 -21.76
N GLY A 377 1.61 26.91 -22.94
CA GLY A 377 1.96 28.02 -23.83
C GLY A 377 0.80 28.58 -24.67
N MET A 378 -0.28 27.82 -24.87
CA MET A 378 -1.35 28.17 -25.83
C MET A 378 -2.63 28.69 -25.19
N ALA A 379 -2.94 28.34 -23.93
CA ALA A 379 -4.17 28.79 -23.27
C ALA A 379 -4.04 28.81 -21.73
N PRO A 380 -3.87 29.98 -21.09
CA PRO A 380 -3.86 30.09 -19.63
C PRO A 380 -5.25 29.87 -18.98
N ALA A 381 -6.32 29.69 -19.76
CA ALA A 381 -7.68 29.58 -19.24
C ALA A 381 -8.01 28.24 -18.57
N ASP A 382 -7.28 27.16 -18.89
CA ASP A 382 -7.43 25.85 -18.23
C ASP A 382 -6.09 25.36 -17.69
N GLU A 383 -5.77 25.79 -16.46
CA GLU A 383 -4.52 25.46 -15.75
C GLU A 383 -4.25 23.94 -15.68
N ARG A 384 -5.31 23.10 -15.73
CA ARG A 384 -5.19 21.63 -15.65
C ARG A 384 -4.45 21.04 -16.83
N ARG A 385 -4.60 21.61 -18.03
CA ARG A 385 -3.89 21.14 -19.23
C ARG A 385 -2.39 21.39 -19.15
N GLY A 386 -1.95 22.29 -18.28
CA GLY A 386 -0.52 22.50 -18.00
C GLY A 386 0.09 21.41 -17.12
N HIS A 387 -0.70 20.48 -16.57
CA HIS A 387 -0.24 19.44 -15.66
C HIS A 387 -0.17 18.07 -16.35
N VAL A 388 0.91 17.31 -16.12
CA VAL A 388 1.13 15.99 -16.74
C VAL A 388 0.01 14.98 -16.45
N GLY A 389 -0.60 15.03 -15.27
CA GLY A 389 -1.69 14.14 -14.87
C GLY A 389 -2.92 14.22 -15.77
N TYR A 390 -3.18 15.38 -16.38
CA TYR A 390 -4.29 15.56 -17.33
C TYR A 390 -4.15 14.61 -18.54
N TYR A 391 -2.92 14.36 -18.98
CA TYR A 391 -2.63 13.46 -20.11
C TYR A 391 -2.46 12.01 -19.72
N LEU A 392 -2.31 11.70 -18.42
CA LEU A 392 -2.16 10.33 -17.94
C LEU A 392 -3.51 9.75 -17.50
N ILE A 393 -4.26 10.47 -16.67
CA ILE A 393 -5.44 9.94 -16.00
C ILE A 393 -6.76 10.60 -16.37
N ASP A 394 -6.73 11.76 -17.03
CA ASP A 394 -7.91 12.56 -17.37
C ASP A 394 -8.19 12.61 -18.88
N ASP A 395 -9.02 13.55 -19.34
CA ASP A 395 -9.47 13.71 -20.73
C ASP A 395 -8.33 13.80 -21.76
N GLY A 396 -7.17 14.37 -21.37
CA GLY A 396 -5.97 14.45 -22.22
C GLY A 396 -5.36 13.09 -22.58
N ARG A 397 -5.76 12.02 -21.90
CA ARG A 397 -5.28 10.65 -22.14
C ARG A 397 -5.43 10.19 -23.58
N ARG A 398 -6.51 10.59 -24.26
CA ARG A 398 -6.72 10.22 -25.68
C ARG A 398 -5.67 10.84 -26.59
N GLU A 399 -5.17 12.03 -26.26
CA GLU A 399 -4.12 12.69 -27.02
C GLU A 399 -2.78 11.97 -26.85
N LEU A 400 -2.43 11.60 -25.60
CA LEU A 400 -1.23 10.82 -25.31
C LEU A 400 -1.27 9.45 -26.00
N GLU A 401 -2.41 8.77 -25.96
CA GLU A 401 -2.60 7.47 -26.63
C GLU A 401 -2.41 7.57 -28.14
N ARG A 402 -2.90 8.64 -28.77
CA ARG A 402 -2.69 8.89 -30.20
C ARG A 402 -1.22 9.12 -30.54
N VAL A 403 -0.49 9.92 -29.76
CA VAL A 403 0.94 10.21 -29.99
C VAL A 403 1.83 8.99 -29.73
N SER A 404 1.48 8.19 -28.72
CA SER A 404 2.19 6.94 -28.40
C SER A 404 1.85 5.78 -29.33
N GLY A 405 0.77 5.88 -30.13
CA GLY A 405 0.28 4.80 -30.99
C GLY A 405 -0.44 3.69 -30.21
N TYR A 406 -0.98 4.02 -29.03
CA TYR A 406 -1.70 3.09 -28.19
C TYR A 406 -3.09 2.80 -28.75
N VAL A 407 -3.40 1.50 -28.89
CA VAL A 407 -4.73 1.05 -29.30
C VAL A 407 -5.42 0.40 -28.09
N PRO A 408 -6.57 0.91 -27.64
CA PRO A 408 -7.29 0.33 -26.51
C PRO A 408 -7.85 -1.05 -26.89
N THR A 409 -7.81 -1.98 -25.93
CA THR A 409 -8.39 -3.32 -26.09
C THR A 409 -9.92 -3.23 -26.16
N TRP A 410 -10.56 -4.29 -26.63
CA TRP A 410 -12.02 -4.34 -26.71
C TRP A 410 -12.68 -4.06 -25.34
N GLY A 411 -12.19 -4.70 -24.27
CA GLY A 411 -12.68 -4.43 -22.91
C GLY A 411 -12.53 -2.97 -22.48
N GLU A 412 -11.41 -2.31 -22.83
CA GLU A 412 -11.22 -0.88 -22.53
C GLU A 412 -12.12 0.02 -23.37
N ARG A 413 -12.42 -0.37 -24.62
CA ARG A 413 -13.39 0.37 -25.45
C ARG A 413 -14.79 0.29 -24.87
N VAL A 414 -15.21 -0.89 -24.42
CA VAL A 414 -16.51 -1.08 -23.75
C VAL A 414 -16.54 -0.28 -22.46
N HIS A 415 -15.52 -0.40 -21.61
CA HIS A 415 -15.42 0.37 -20.37
C HIS A 415 -15.48 1.88 -20.60
N ARG A 416 -14.74 2.41 -21.60
CA ARG A 416 -14.82 3.84 -21.97
C ARG A 416 -16.17 4.23 -22.54
N ALA A 417 -16.83 3.36 -23.29
CA ALA A 417 -18.18 3.62 -23.82
C ALA A 417 -19.21 3.68 -22.68
N MET A 418 -19.08 2.81 -21.67
CA MET A 418 -19.90 2.84 -20.46
C MET A 418 -19.74 4.17 -19.72
N LEU A 419 -18.51 4.59 -19.46
CA LEU A 419 -18.21 5.87 -18.78
C LEU A 419 -18.61 7.11 -19.60
N ARG A 420 -18.63 7.00 -20.94
CA ARG A 420 -19.06 8.10 -21.81
C ARG A 420 -20.58 8.27 -21.86
N HIS A 421 -21.33 7.20 -21.57
CA HIS A 421 -22.79 7.19 -21.60
C HIS A 421 -23.38 6.63 -20.30
N PRO A 422 -23.09 7.26 -19.14
CA PRO A 422 -23.46 6.70 -17.84
C PRO A 422 -24.97 6.55 -17.67
N ASN A 423 -25.76 7.50 -18.20
CA ASN A 423 -27.24 7.41 -18.20
C ASN A 423 -27.78 6.21 -18.99
N VAL A 424 -27.16 5.86 -20.11
CA VAL A 424 -27.59 4.71 -20.92
C VAL A 424 -27.29 3.42 -20.18
N VAL A 425 -26.13 3.33 -19.52
CA VAL A 425 -25.74 2.16 -18.74
C VAL A 425 -26.66 2.00 -17.52
N PHE A 426 -26.85 3.06 -16.75
CA PHE A 426 -27.59 3.00 -15.50
C PHE A 426 -29.10 2.88 -15.73
N VAL A 427 -29.70 3.90 -16.35
CA VAL A 427 -31.16 3.95 -16.57
C VAL A 427 -31.58 2.90 -17.60
N GLY A 428 -30.82 2.74 -18.69
CA GLY A 428 -31.10 1.70 -19.68
C GLY A 428 -30.93 0.30 -19.11
N GLY A 429 -29.94 0.08 -18.23
CA GLY A 429 -29.78 -1.16 -17.48
C GLY A 429 -30.99 -1.46 -16.60
N ILE A 430 -31.45 -0.48 -15.80
CA ILE A 430 -32.62 -0.62 -14.94
C ILE A 430 -33.85 -0.96 -15.77
N VAL A 431 -34.15 -0.18 -16.82
CA VAL A 431 -35.29 -0.43 -17.71
C VAL A 431 -35.23 -1.82 -18.33
N THR A 432 -34.04 -2.27 -18.77
CA THR A 432 -33.85 -3.59 -19.37
C THR A 432 -34.13 -4.70 -18.35
N VAL A 433 -33.53 -4.64 -17.17
CA VAL A 433 -33.70 -5.67 -16.13
C VAL A 433 -35.13 -5.69 -15.60
N THR A 434 -35.75 -4.53 -15.38
CA THR A 434 -37.17 -4.42 -15.01
C THR A 434 -38.06 -5.06 -16.07
N THR A 435 -37.81 -4.78 -17.35
CA THR A 435 -38.59 -5.37 -18.45
C THR A 435 -38.44 -6.89 -18.47
N ILE A 436 -37.21 -7.41 -18.30
CA ILE A 436 -36.96 -8.86 -18.22
C ILE A 436 -37.69 -9.48 -17.02
N ALA A 437 -37.66 -8.85 -15.85
CA ALA A 437 -38.34 -9.34 -14.66
C ALA A 437 -39.86 -9.37 -14.84
N LEU A 438 -40.45 -8.32 -15.41
CA LEU A 438 -41.88 -8.28 -15.71
C LEU A 438 -42.30 -9.33 -16.75
N LEU A 439 -41.50 -9.50 -17.81
CA LEU A 439 -41.71 -10.57 -18.80
C LEU A 439 -41.65 -11.95 -18.15
N ALA A 440 -40.68 -12.19 -17.24
CA ALA A 440 -40.58 -13.44 -16.51
C ALA A 440 -41.85 -13.71 -15.68
N VAL A 441 -42.37 -12.71 -14.94
CA VAL A 441 -43.62 -12.84 -14.19
C VAL A 441 -44.80 -13.17 -15.12
N LEU A 442 -44.91 -12.50 -16.27
CA LEU A 442 -45.97 -12.78 -17.25
C LEU A 442 -45.88 -14.21 -17.82
N THR A 443 -44.67 -14.69 -18.10
CA THR A 443 -44.47 -16.06 -18.61
C THR A 443 -44.79 -17.12 -17.55
N LEU A 444 -44.48 -16.86 -16.27
CA LEU A 444 -44.74 -17.78 -15.17
C LEU A 444 -46.22 -17.83 -14.75
N ALA A 445 -46.93 -16.70 -14.90
CA ALA A 445 -48.35 -16.60 -14.53
C ALA A 445 -49.31 -17.35 -15.49
N GLY A 446 -48.82 -17.76 -16.68
CA GLY A 446 -49.56 -18.59 -17.61
C GLY A 446 -50.78 -17.90 -18.28
N PRO A 447 -51.65 -18.66 -18.98
CA PRO A 447 -52.71 -18.10 -19.81
C PRO A 447 -53.76 -17.27 -19.05
N TRP A 448 -53.96 -17.55 -17.75
CA TRP A 448 -54.92 -16.87 -16.88
C TRP A 448 -54.50 -15.44 -16.57
N ALA A 449 -53.21 -15.14 -16.69
CA ALA A 449 -52.67 -13.80 -16.51
C ALA A 449 -53.28 -12.79 -17.49
N THR A 450 -53.67 -13.21 -18.70
CA THR A 450 -54.20 -12.32 -19.76
C THR A 450 -55.40 -11.47 -19.32
N ARG A 451 -56.20 -11.94 -18.36
CA ARG A 451 -57.36 -11.22 -17.80
C ARG A 451 -57.01 -10.24 -16.67
N VAL A 452 -55.84 -10.41 -16.06
CA VAL A 452 -55.42 -9.67 -14.85
C VAL A 452 -54.05 -9.01 -15.04
N VAL A 453 -53.52 -8.96 -16.29
CA VAL A 453 -52.18 -8.45 -16.63
C VAL A 453 -51.93 -7.09 -16.03
N SER A 454 -52.89 -6.16 -16.14
CA SER A 454 -52.73 -4.79 -15.66
C SER A 454 -52.52 -4.74 -14.15
N ILE A 455 -53.27 -5.55 -13.39
CA ILE A 455 -53.17 -5.62 -11.92
C ILE A 455 -51.86 -6.30 -11.54
N LEU A 456 -51.51 -7.40 -12.21
CA LEU A 456 -50.28 -8.14 -11.96
C LEU A 456 -49.03 -7.30 -12.27
N LEU A 457 -49.01 -6.55 -13.38
CA LEU A 457 -47.93 -5.63 -13.72
C LEU A 457 -47.85 -4.48 -12.72
N PHE A 458 -48.98 -3.93 -12.28
CA PHE A 458 -49.00 -2.85 -11.29
C PHE A 458 -48.32 -3.26 -9.97
N PHE A 459 -48.65 -4.46 -9.45
CA PHE A 459 -48.03 -4.97 -8.23
C PHE A 459 -46.61 -5.50 -8.42
N ALA A 460 -46.28 -6.05 -9.60
CA ALA A 460 -44.95 -6.56 -9.90
C ALA A 460 -43.94 -5.46 -10.26
N PHE A 461 -44.40 -4.27 -10.68
CA PHE A 461 -43.53 -3.19 -11.14
C PHE A 461 -42.56 -2.70 -10.07
N LEU A 462 -43.04 -2.36 -8.88
CA LEU A 462 -42.18 -1.84 -7.82
C LEU A 462 -41.10 -2.86 -7.38
N PRO A 463 -41.44 -4.13 -7.09
CA PRO A 463 -40.42 -5.15 -6.82
C PRO A 463 -39.46 -5.39 -8.00
N ALA A 464 -39.96 -5.37 -9.24
CA ALA A 464 -39.12 -5.56 -10.42
C ALA A 464 -38.13 -4.41 -10.62
N VAL A 465 -38.52 -3.16 -10.32
CA VAL A 465 -37.62 -2.00 -10.33
C VAL A 465 -36.58 -2.11 -9.21
N ASP A 466 -36.98 -2.47 -8.00
CA ASP A 466 -36.06 -2.62 -6.87
C ASP A 466 -34.98 -3.70 -7.12
N ILE A 467 -35.40 -4.86 -7.64
CA ILE A 467 -34.48 -5.92 -8.08
C ILE A 467 -33.56 -5.40 -9.20
N ALA A 468 -34.10 -4.66 -10.16
CA ALA A 468 -33.31 -4.11 -11.27
C ALA A 468 -32.25 -3.13 -10.79
N VAL A 469 -32.61 -2.19 -9.91
CA VAL A 469 -31.68 -1.23 -9.29
C VAL A 469 -30.58 -1.97 -8.54
N THR A 470 -30.94 -2.96 -7.72
CA THR A 470 -29.97 -3.75 -6.95
C THR A 470 -29.00 -4.51 -7.85
N ILE A 471 -29.50 -5.20 -8.89
CA ILE A 471 -28.66 -5.93 -9.84
C ILE A 471 -27.75 -4.98 -10.61
N VAL A 472 -28.26 -3.86 -11.11
CA VAL A 472 -27.47 -2.89 -11.87
C VAL A 472 -26.38 -2.28 -10.99
N ASN A 473 -26.69 -1.91 -9.75
CA ASN A 473 -25.70 -1.42 -8.78
C ASN A 473 -24.59 -2.45 -8.55
N GLN A 474 -24.94 -3.72 -8.31
CA GLN A 474 -23.95 -4.79 -8.11
C GLN A 474 -23.10 -5.03 -9.36
N LEU A 475 -23.69 -5.01 -10.55
CA LEU A 475 -22.95 -5.19 -11.81
C LEU A 475 -21.98 -4.01 -12.02
N VAL A 476 -22.42 -2.77 -11.78
CA VAL A 476 -21.56 -1.60 -11.91
C VAL A 476 -20.38 -1.71 -10.94
N SER A 477 -20.61 -2.00 -9.66
CA SER A 477 -19.55 -2.15 -8.67
C SER A 477 -18.65 -3.36 -8.89
N ALA A 478 -19.13 -4.42 -9.55
CA ALA A 478 -18.32 -5.59 -9.87
C ALA A 478 -17.40 -5.38 -11.09
N PHE A 479 -17.81 -4.55 -12.07
CA PHE A 479 -17.08 -4.38 -13.33
C PHE A 479 -16.32 -3.05 -13.44
N LEU A 480 -16.71 -2.01 -12.71
CA LEU A 480 -15.98 -0.75 -12.68
C LEU A 480 -15.02 -0.73 -11.49
N PRO A 481 -13.72 -0.44 -11.72
CA PRO A 481 -12.79 -0.23 -10.63
C PRO A 481 -13.11 1.09 -9.89
N PRO A 482 -12.88 1.15 -8.56
CA PRO A 482 -13.05 2.38 -7.79
C PRO A 482 -12.25 3.55 -8.34
N ARG A 483 -12.88 4.71 -8.49
CA ARG A 483 -12.21 5.93 -8.96
C ARG A 483 -11.56 6.68 -7.80
N VAL A 484 -10.24 6.52 -7.67
CA VAL A 484 -9.43 7.28 -6.70
C VAL A 484 -9.08 8.66 -7.25
N LEU A 485 -9.31 9.69 -6.45
CA LEU A 485 -8.98 11.07 -6.81
C LEU A 485 -7.50 11.35 -6.52
N PRO A 486 -6.77 12.04 -7.42
CA PRO A 486 -5.35 12.37 -7.22
C PRO A 486 -5.18 13.41 -6.10
N LYS A 487 -4.10 13.32 -5.33
CA LYS A 487 -3.91 14.09 -4.09
C LYS A 487 -2.53 14.71 -3.99
N LEU A 488 -2.47 15.87 -3.35
CA LEU A 488 -1.22 16.49 -2.90
C LEU A 488 -0.79 15.90 -1.55
N GLU A 489 0.52 15.76 -1.38
CA GLU A 489 1.16 15.39 -0.12
C GLU A 489 1.28 16.64 0.76
N LEU A 490 0.53 16.65 1.85
CA LEU A 490 0.53 17.74 2.83
C LEU A 490 0.99 17.26 4.22
N HIS A 491 1.14 15.95 4.43
CA HIS A 491 1.49 15.44 5.75
C HIS A 491 2.92 15.83 6.17
N GLU A 492 3.90 15.72 5.26
CA GLU A 492 5.31 15.98 5.60
C GLU A 492 5.64 17.47 5.79
N HIS A 493 4.91 18.36 5.12
CA HIS A 493 5.20 19.82 5.09
C HIS A 493 4.13 20.67 5.78
N GLY A 494 3.06 20.03 6.25
CA GLY A 494 1.88 20.67 6.82
C GLY A 494 1.01 21.39 5.79
N VAL A 495 -0.16 21.84 6.24
CA VAL A 495 -1.08 22.62 5.40
C VAL A 495 -0.51 24.02 5.15
N PRO A 496 -0.26 24.44 3.88
CA PRO A 496 0.28 25.76 3.60
C PRO A 496 -0.77 26.86 3.78
N PRO A 497 -0.37 28.12 4.04
CA PRO A 497 -1.31 29.23 4.27
C PRO A 497 -2.32 29.45 3.13
N ALA A 498 -1.94 29.16 1.88
CA ALA A 498 -2.81 29.28 0.71
C ALA A 498 -3.95 28.25 0.66
N LEU A 499 -3.87 27.18 1.46
CA LEU A 499 -4.87 26.12 1.59
C LEU A 499 -5.45 26.08 3.00
N ARG A 500 -5.40 27.20 3.73
CA ARG A 500 -5.93 27.32 5.09
C ARG A 500 -7.38 26.84 5.12
N THR A 501 -7.70 26.06 6.14
CA THR A 501 -8.96 25.32 6.21
C THR A 501 -9.60 25.45 7.58
N ALA A 502 -10.92 25.60 7.61
CA ALA A 502 -11.71 25.56 8.84
C ALA A 502 -12.47 24.23 8.94
N VAL A 503 -12.25 23.47 10.00
CA VAL A 503 -13.10 22.36 10.41
C VAL A 503 -14.25 22.93 11.22
N VAL A 504 -15.47 22.79 10.73
CA VAL A 504 -16.68 23.35 11.33
C VAL A 504 -17.59 22.24 11.83
N ILE A 505 -18.10 22.41 13.06
CA ILE A 505 -19.05 21.49 13.68
C ILE A 505 -20.33 22.27 13.97
N PRO A 506 -21.39 22.10 13.15
CA PRO A 506 -22.69 22.71 13.39
C PRO A 506 -23.39 22.07 14.59
N THR A 507 -23.55 22.81 15.68
CA THR A 507 -24.05 22.27 16.98
C THR A 507 -25.27 23.01 17.49
N LEU A 508 -26.21 22.34 18.14
CA LEU A 508 -27.29 23.00 18.88
C LEU A 508 -26.94 23.06 20.36
N PHE A 509 -27.01 24.25 20.95
CA PHE A 509 -26.82 24.44 22.37
C PHE A 509 -28.16 24.40 23.09
N GLY A 510 -28.45 23.25 23.70
CA GLY A 510 -29.62 23.05 24.55
C GLY A 510 -29.37 23.32 26.03
N SER A 511 -28.12 23.14 26.49
CA SER A 511 -27.70 23.27 27.88
C SER A 511 -26.19 23.51 27.98
N VAL A 512 -25.71 23.83 29.18
CA VAL A 512 -24.26 23.92 29.48
C VAL A 512 -23.56 22.57 29.28
N ASP A 513 -24.22 21.46 29.57
CA ASP A 513 -23.63 20.12 29.35
C ASP A 513 -23.49 19.81 27.86
N ALA A 514 -24.45 20.19 27.02
CA ALA A 514 -24.32 20.07 25.56
C ALA A 514 -23.15 20.90 25.01
N VAL A 515 -22.87 22.06 25.62
CA VAL A 515 -21.68 22.86 25.30
C VAL A 515 -20.40 22.13 25.69
N ARG A 516 -20.35 21.49 26.86
CA ARG A 516 -19.18 20.68 27.30
C ARG A 516 -18.91 19.53 26.34
N GLU A 517 -19.94 18.76 25.96
CA GLU A 517 -19.80 17.67 24.98
C GLU A 517 -19.29 18.17 23.62
N ALA A 518 -19.74 19.35 23.17
CA ALA A 518 -19.27 19.95 21.93
C ALA A 518 -17.79 20.39 22.02
N LEU A 519 -17.37 20.91 23.18
CA LEU A 519 -15.98 21.29 23.44
C LEU A 519 -15.06 20.06 23.52
N ASP A 520 -15.49 18.99 24.18
CA ASP A 520 -14.75 17.73 24.23
C ASP A 520 -14.61 17.14 22.82
N THR A 521 -15.69 17.16 22.04
CA THR A 521 -15.68 16.66 20.66
C THR A 521 -14.69 17.44 19.80
N ILE A 522 -14.75 18.78 19.80
CA ILE A 522 -13.84 19.59 18.97
C ILE A 522 -12.38 19.49 19.42
N GLU A 523 -12.13 19.29 20.71
CA GLU A 523 -10.79 19.01 21.25
C GLU A 523 -10.24 17.69 20.70
N VAL A 524 -11.04 16.63 20.65
CA VAL A 524 -10.65 15.35 20.05
C VAL A 524 -10.32 15.51 18.56
N GLN A 525 -11.14 16.25 17.81
CA GLN A 525 -10.86 16.52 16.38
C GLN A 525 -9.53 17.25 16.19
N PHE A 526 -9.24 18.25 17.03
CA PHE A 526 -7.99 19.00 17.02
C PHE A 526 -6.78 18.12 17.34
N LEU A 527 -6.88 17.27 18.36
CA LEU A 527 -5.80 16.37 18.75
C LEU A 527 -5.50 15.33 17.68
N ALA A 528 -6.51 14.88 16.93
CA ALA A 528 -6.33 13.97 15.81
C ALA A 528 -5.68 14.64 14.59
N ASN A 529 -5.98 15.92 14.31
CA ASN A 529 -5.51 16.64 13.13
C ASN A 529 -4.86 17.97 13.52
N ARG A 530 -3.63 17.91 14.02
CA ARG A 530 -2.93 19.11 14.51
C ARG A 530 -2.02 19.71 13.42
N GLU A 531 -2.50 20.77 12.78
CA GLU A 531 -1.83 21.45 11.67
C GLU A 531 -1.84 22.98 11.83
N PRO A 532 -0.78 23.73 11.45
CA PRO A 532 -0.69 25.17 11.68
C PRO A 532 -1.78 26.01 11.01
N ASN A 533 -2.24 25.63 9.81
CA ASN A 533 -3.28 26.36 9.06
C ASN A 533 -4.63 25.62 9.06
N LEU A 534 -4.88 24.82 10.09
CA LEU A 534 -6.14 24.15 10.32
C LEU A 534 -6.81 24.72 11.57
N HIS A 535 -7.99 25.29 11.39
CA HIS A 535 -8.74 25.96 12.45
C HIS A 535 -10.02 25.19 12.75
N PHE A 536 -10.46 25.19 14.01
CA PHE A 536 -11.61 24.41 14.46
C PHE A 536 -12.69 25.35 15.00
N ALA A 537 -13.87 25.35 14.39
CA ALA A 537 -14.96 26.25 14.76
C ALA A 537 -16.26 25.52 15.12
N ILE A 538 -16.89 25.93 16.22
CA ILE A 538 -18.26 25.54 16.54
C ILE A 538 -19.20 26.58 15.94
N LEU A 539 -20.12 26.12 15.07
CA LEU A 539 -21.20 26.94 14.53
C LEU A 539 -22.48 26.61 15.32
N SER A 540 -22.87 27.47 16.25
CA SER A 540 -23.93 27.14 17.20
C SER A 540 -25.20 27.98 17.05
N ASP A 541 -26.34 27.31 17.24
CA ASP A 541 -27.63 27.95 17.49
C ASP A 541 -28.17 27.50 18.84
N PHE A 542 -29.17 28.22 19.33
CA PHE A 542 -30.05 27.68 20.36
C PHE A 542 -31.04 26.66 19.80
N THR A 543 -31.62 25.86 20.70
CA THR A 543 -32.81 25.06 20.39
C THR A 543 -34.04 25.92 20.11
N ASP A 544 -34.90 25.44 19.22
CA ASP A 544 -36.17 26.08 18.82
C ASP A 544 -37.03 26.43 20.05
N PHE A 545 -37.67 27.60 20.05
CA PHE A 545 -38.53 28.04 21.16
C PHE A 545 -39.69 28.95 20.74
N LYS A 546 -40.62 29.19 21.67
CA LYS A 546 -41.77 30.09 21.46
C LYS A 546 -41.41 31.57 21.62
N GLU A 547 -40.31 31.88 22.28
CA GLU A 547 -39.81 33.23 22.53
C GLU A 547 -38.39 33.37 21.99
N GLU A 548 -37.98 34.59 21.68
CA GLU A 548 -36.65 34.91 21.10
C GLU A 548 -35.51 34.52 22.06
N THR A 549 -35.67 34.82 23.35
CA THR A 549 -34.67 34.61 24.40
C THR A 549 -35.22 33.82 25.58
N ARG A 550 -34.40 32.97 26.20
CA ARG A 550 -34.67 32.27 27.47
C ARG A 550 -33.71 32.75 28.56
N GLU A 551 -34.11 32.60 29.82
CA GLU A 551 -33.27 32.96 30.98
C GLU A 551 -31.93 32.22 31.01
N THR A 552 -31.89 30.97 30.55
CA THR A 552 -30.69 30.11 30.54
C THR A 552 -29.72 30.41 29.38
N ASP A 553 -30.15 31.17 28.37
CA ASP A 553 -29.37 31.36 27.13
C ASP A 553 -28.03 32.06 27.41
N ALA A 554 -28.03 33.05 28.31
CA ALA A 554 -26.83 33.78 28.68
C ALA A 554 -25.77 32.89 29.35
N GLU A 555 -26.21 31.96 30.21
CA GLU A 555 -25.32 31.00 30.88
C GLU A 555 -24.69 30.03 29.89
N ILE A 556 -25.50 29.52 28.94
CA ILE A 556 -25.06 28.59 27.89
C ILE A 556 -23.97 29.24 27.02
N VAL A 557 -24.20 30.47 26.55
CA VAL A 557 -23.22 31.18 25.72
C VAL A 557 -21.96 31.53 26.51
N ALA A 558 -22.09 31.96 27.77
CA ALA A 558 -20.95 32.24 28.63
C ALA A 558 -20.07 30.99 28.84
N ALA A 559 -20.67 29.82 29.03
CA ALA A 559 -19.95 28.55 29.13
C ALA A 559 -19.18 28.22 27.84
N ALA A 560 -19.79 28.45 26.67
CA ALA A 560 -19.14 28.20 25.38
C ALA A 560 -17.95 29.14 25.15
N VAL A 561 -18.11 30.44 25.46
CA VAL A 561 -17.04 31.44 25.37
C VAL A 561 -15.88 31.08 26.30
N ALA A 562 -16.17 30.72 27.56
CA ALA A 562 -15.15 30.35 28.53
C ALA A 562 -14.40 29.08 28.08
N GLY A 563 -15.11 28.06 27.59
CA GLY A 563 -14.53 26.82 27.11
C GLY A 563 -13.60 26.99 25.90
N VAL A 564 -14.04 27.73 24.88
CA VAL A 564 -13.19 28.01 23.70
C VAL A 564 -11.95 28.82 24.06
N LYS A 565 -12.07 29.80 24.98
CA LYS A 565 -10.91 30.54 25.50
C LYS A 565 -9.95 29.64 26.27
N ALA A 566 -10.46 28.70 27.07
CA ALA A 566 -9.64 27.74 27.80
C ALA A 566 -8.89 26.79 26.85
N LEU A 567 -9.54 26.29 25.80
CA LEU A 567 -8.90 25.46 24.78
C LEU A 567 -7.78 26.23 24.05
N ASN A 568 -8.03 27.47 23.64
CA ASN A 568 -7.00 28.31 23.02
C ASN A 568 -5.84 28.60 23.99
N ALA A 569 -6.11 28.89 25.26
CA ALA A 569 -5.06 29.10 26.25
C ALA A 569 -4.19 27.83 26.45
N ARG A 570 -4.79 26.64 26.34
CA ARG A 570 -4.10 25.36 26.49
C ARG A 570 -3.25 24.99 25.27
N TYR A 571 -3.76 25.21 24.07
CA TYR A 571 -3.15 24.66 22.84
C TYR A 571 -2.51 25.71 21.91
N ALA A 572 -2.82 26.98 22.11
CA ALA A 572 -2.37 28.10 21.28
C ALA A 572 -1.80 29.28 22.12
N PRO A 573 -0.79 29.08 22.98
CA PRO A 573 -0.28 30.13 23.87
C PRO A 573 0.55 31.24 23.17
N GLY A 574 0.59 31.29 21.83
CA GLY A 574 1.55 32.10 21.06
C GLY A 574 1.00 32.82 19.81
N GLU A 575 -0.25 33.30 19.84
CA GLU A 575 -0.94 34.16 18.85
C GLU A 575 -1.79 33.48 17.75
N GLU A 576 -1.56 32.22 17.37
CA GLU A 576 -2.43 31.54 16.38
C GLU A 576 -3.65 30.89 17.03
N THR A 577 -4.80 31.58 17.00
CA THR A 577 -6.06 31.02 17.51
C THR A 577 -6.42 29.73 16.75
N ALA A 578 -6.57 28.62 17.49
CA ALA A 578 -6.93 27.31 16.94
C ALA A 578 -8.45 27.05 17.00
N PHE A 579 -9.11 27.48 18.07
CA PHE A 579 -10.52 27.22 18.34
C PHE A 579 -11.38 28.48 18.20
N TYR A 580 -12.52 28.35 17.55
CA TYR A 580 -13.44 29.45 17.25
C TYR A 580 -14.87 29.13 17.67
N LEU A 581 -15.62 30.16 18.02
CA LEU A 581 -17.06 30.09 18.27
C LEU A 581 -17.78 31.09 17.38
N PHE A 582 -18.82 30.64 16.69
CA PHE A 582 -19.76 31.47 15.96
C PHE A 582 -21.17 31.12 16.43
N HIS A 583 -21.72 31.95 17.29
CA HIS A 583 -23.05 31.73 17.86
C HIS A 583 -24.08 32.67 17.23
N ARG A 584 -25.21 32.09 16.82
CA ARG A 584 -26.30 32.78 16.11
C ARG A 584 -27.51 32.99 17.01
N PRO A 585 -28.25 34.11 16.84
CA PRO A 585 -29.50 34.35 17.57
C PRO A 585 -30.64 33.46 17.06
N ARG A 586 -31.72 33.36 17.83
CA ARG A 586 -33.00 32.86 17.29
C ARG A 586 -33.65 33.97 16.47
N LEU A 587 -34.18 33.62 15.30
CA LEU A 587 -34.97 34.51 14.44
C LEU A 587 -36.39 33.93 14.29
N TRP A 588 -37.37 34.82 14.16
CA TRP A 588 -38.77 34.41 14.02
C TRP A 588 -38.98 33.74 12.67
N ASN A 589 -39.41 32.48 12.68
CA ASN A 589 -39.79 31.75 11.49
C ASN A 589 -41.32 31.75 11.34
N ALA A 590 -41.83 32.55 10.41
CA ALA A 590 -43.28 32.68 10.20
C ALA A 590 -43.95 31.40 9.69
N GLN A 591 -43.24 30.52 8.97
CA GLN A 591 -43.81 29.27 8.45
C GLN A 591 -43.97 28.22 9.54
N GLN A 592 -43.05 28.17 10.50
CA GLN A 592 -43.06 27.21 11.59
C GLN A 592 -43.65 27.76 12.90
N GLY A 593 -43.84 29.07 13.00
CA GLY A 593 -44.40 29.74 14.17
C GLY A 593 -43.51 29.65 15.41
N VAL A 594 -42.18 29.56 15.21
CA VAL A 594 -41.19 29.42 16.29
C VAL A 594 -40.00 30.33 16.06
N TRP A 595 -39.31 30.68 17.14
CA TRP A 595 -37.99 31.30 17.14
C TRP A 595 -36.92 30.22 17.04
N MET A 596 -36.10 30.28 16.01
CA MET A 596 -35.10 29.25 15.69
C MET A 596 -33.91 29.84 14.93
N GLY A 597 -32.80 29.11 14.84
CA GLY A 597 -31.68 29.53 14.00
C GLY A 597 -32.06 29.55 12.52
N TRP A 598 -31.74 30.63 11.80
CA TRP A 598 -32.06 30.76 10.37
C TRP A 598 -31.50 29.58 9.59
N GLU A 599 -32.37 28.95 8.77
CA GLU A 599 -32.02 27.83 7.88
C GLU A 599 -31.28 26.64 8.53
N ARG A 600 -31.36 26.49 9.86
CA ARG A 600 -30.73 25.38 10.63
C ARG A 600 -29.27 25.15 10.19
N LYS A 601 -28.89 23.89 9.89
CA LYS A 601 -27.52 23.50 9.46
C LYS A 601 -27.10 24.22 8.17
N ARG A 602 -27.99 24.35 7.18
CA ARG A 602 -27.73 25.06 5.92
C ARG A 602 -27.35 26.52 6.20
N GLY A 603 -28.14 27.17 7.05
CA GLY A 603 -27.90 28.55 7.43
C GLY A 603 -26.58 28.78 8.14
N LYS A 604 -26.19 27.86 9.06
CA LYS A 604 -24.90 27.94 9.77
C LYS A 604 -23.74 28.01 8.78
N LEU A 605 -23.74 27.11 7.80
CA LEU A 605 -22.70 27.05 6.78
C LEU A 605 -22.76 28.25 5.84
N ALA A 606 -23.95 28.64 5.38
CA ALA A 606 -24.12 29.78 4.48
C ALA A 606 -23.69 31.12 5.12
N GLU A 607 -24.06 31.39 6.37
CA GLU A 607 -23.62 32.61 7.06
C GLU A 607 -22.14 32.59 7.38
N PHE A 608 -21.59 31.43 7.73
CA PHE A 608 -20.16 31.28 7.92
C PHE A 608 -19.38 31.53 6.61
N ASN A 609 -19.82 30.97 5.49
CA ASN A 609 -19.22 31.20 4.18
C ASN A 609 -19.28 32.67 3.76
N ARG A 610 -20.43 33.33 3.95
CA ARG A 610 -20.57 34.77 3.71
C ARG A 610 -19.65 35.57 4.63
N PHE A 611 -19.50 35.18 5.89
CA PHE A 611 -18.58 35.81 6.83
C PHE A 611 -17.12 35.69 6.41
N LEU A 612 -16.71 34.53 5.89
CA LEU A 612 -15.37 34.34 5.32
C LEU A 612 -15.11 35.26 4.13
N ARG A 613 -16.13 35.53 3.31
CA ARG A 613 -16.05 36.38 2.11
C ARG A 613 -16.28 37.88 2.40
N ALA A 614 -16.87 38.22 3.54
CA ALA A 614 -17.21 39.60 3.89
C ALA A 614 -15.98 40.41 4.33
N SER A 615 -15.98 41.70 3.97
CA SER A 615 -15.00 42.69 4.43
C SER A 615 -15.66 43.60 5.49
N GLY A 616 -15.02 43.80 6.65
CA GLY A 616 -15.54 44.62 7.76
C GLY A 616 -15.44 43.92 9.13
N PRO A 617 -15.69 44.55 10.28
CA PRO A 617 -15.54 43.91 11.58
C PRO A 617 -16.66 42.86 11.85
N ALA A 618 -16.35 41.79 12.59
CA ALA A 618 -17.24 40.62 12.74
C ALA A 618 -18.59 40.91 13.39
N ASN A 619 -18.61 41.86 14.32
CA ASN A 619 -19.80 42.33 15.05
C ASN A 619 -20.75 43.18 14.18
N GLU A 620 -20.32 43.60 12.99
CA GLU A 620 -21.13 44.34 12.01
C GLU A 620 -21.58 43.44 10.85
N PHE A 621 -21.26 42.14 10.87
CA PHE A 621 -21.74 41.20 9.86
C PHE A 621 -23.23 40.93 10.07
N LEU A 622 -24.04 41.57 9.22
CA LEU A 622 -25.49 41.49 9.27
C LEU A 622 -26.00 40.26 8.53
N HIS A 623 -27.06 39.68 9.07
CA HIS A 623 -27.88 38.74 8.35
C HIS A 623 -28.51 39.44 7.13
N SER A 624 -28.48 38.77 5.98
CA SER A 624 -29.10 39.28 4.75
C SER A 624 -30.20 38.31 4.31
N ASP A 625 -31.43 38.58 4.74
CA ASP A 625 -32.64 38.00 4.17
C ASP A 625 -32.84 38.53 2.72
N GLU A 626 -33.71 37.87 1.93
CA GLU A 626 -34.15 38.34 0.60
C GLU A 626 -34.67 39.80 0.57
N LYS A 627 -34.96 40.39 1.73
CA LYS A 627 -35.50 41.77 1.90
C LYS A 627 -34.48 42.80 2.40
N GLY A 628 -33.22 42.42 2.67
CA GLY A 628 -32.16 43.36 3.06
C GLY A 628 -32.34 44.03 4.42
N THR A 629 -33.20 43.49 5.29
CA THR A 629 -33.51 44.01 6.62
C THR A 629 -33.17 42.96 7.68
N GLY A 630 -31.91 42.87 8.09
CA GLY A 630 -31.47 41.87 9.08
C GLY A 630 -30.65 42.47 10.23
N GLY A 631 -30.75 41.83 11.39
CA GLY A 631 -29.89 42.07 12.56
C GLY A 631 -28.51 41.40 12.42
N PRO A 632 -27.67 41.39 13.48
CA PRO A 632 -26.36 40.74 13.44
C PRO A 632 -26.51 39.22 13.19
N ALA A 633 -25.78 38.66 12.23
CA ALA A 633 -25.83 37.22 11.93
C ALA A 633 -25.22 36.38 13.06
N PHE A 634 -24.20 36.93 13.74
CA PHE A 634 -23.60 36.32 14.92
C PHE A 634 -23.71 37.27 16.11
N THR A 635 -24.30 36.79 17.21
CA THR A 635 -24.35 37.54 18.48
C THR A 635 -23.07 37.38 19.28
N THR A 636 -22.33 36.30 19.08
CA THR A 636 -21.05 36.05 19.77
C THR A 636 -20.07 35.39 18.83
N VAL A 637 -18.89 36.00 18.70
CA VAL A 637 -17.75 35.47 17.95
C VAL A 637 -16.54 35.43 18.88
N VAL A 638 -15.85 34.28 18.93
CA VAL A 638 -14.61 34.11 19.69
C VAL A 638 -13.52 33.61 18.76
N GLY A 639 -12.34 34.26 18.83
CA GLY A 639 -11.14 33.90 18.07
C GLY A 639 -10.66 35.02 17.15
N ASP A 640 -9.51 34.82 16.49
CA ASP A 640 -8.93 35.77 15.53
C ASP A 640 -9.66 35.75 14.16
N VAL A 641 -10.52 36.75 13.98
CA VAL A 641 -11.35 36.95 12.78
C VAL A 641 -10.50 37.14 11.52
N ASP A 642 -9.34 37.78 11.61
CA ASP A 642 -8.53 38.09 10.43
C ASP A 642 -7.81 36.85 9.90
N THR A 643 -7.49 35.91 10.78
CA THR A 643 -6.89 34.62 10.41
C THR A 643 -7.92 33.68 9.81
N ILE A 644 -9.09 33.50 10.43
CA ILE A 644 -10.12 32.56 9.96
C ILE A 644 -10.70 32.99 8.61
N ARG A 645 -10.81 34.30 8.31
CA ARG A 645 -11.28 34.80 7.00
C ARG A 645 -10.39 34.45 5.82
N LYS A 646 -9.13 34.10 6.08
CA LYS A 646 -8.19 33.64 5.04
C LYS A 646 -8.38 32.15 4.72
N CYS A 647 -9.32 31.46 5.36
CA CYS A 647 -9.67 30.08 5.04
C CYS A 647 -10.22 30.00 3.61
N LYS A 648 -9.61 29.12 2.83
CA LYS A 648 -10.06 28.78 1.47
C LYS A 648 -11.05 27.63 1.47
N TYR A 649 -10.83 26.65 2.35
CA TYR A 649 -11.65 25.45 2.44
C TYR A 649 -12.37 25.36 3.77
N VAL A 650 -13.50 24.65 3.76
CA VAL A 650 -14.23 24.29 4.97
C VAL A 650 -14.49 22.80 4.98
N ILE A 651 -14.18 22.14 6.10
CA ILE A 651 -14.53 20.75 6.39
C ILE A 651 -15.73 20.79 7.34
N THR A 652 -16.91 20.40 6.86
CA THR A 652 -18.11 20.29 7.71
C THR A 652 -18.24 18.86 8.24
N LEU A 653 -18.45 18.74 9.55
CA LEU A 653 -18.67 17.47 10.25
C LEU A 653 -19.96 17.57 11.08
N ASP A 654 -20.64 16.44 11.29
CA ASP A 654 -21.70 16.39 12.30
C ASP A 654 -21.10 16.23 13.71
N SER A 655 -21.88 16.53 14.75
CA SER A 655 -21.44 16.42 16.15
C SER A 655 -21.04 15.00 16.57
N ASP A 656 -21.49 13.97 15.84
CA ASP A 656 -21.20 12.56 16.08
C ASP A 656 -20.13 11.97 15.13
N THR A 657 -19.55 12.80 14.26
CA THR A 657 -18.57 12.37 13.25
C THR A 657 -17.16 12.56 13.77
N VAL A 658 -16.28 11.58 13.55
CA VAL A 658 -14.89 11.63 14.03
C VAL A 658 -13.97 11.70 12.83
N LEU A 659 -13.21 12.79 12.72
CA LEU A 659 -12.15 12.94 11.72
C LEU A 659 -10.92 12.16 12.20
N PRO A 660 -10.55 11.04 11.55
CA PRO A 660 -9.39 10.26 11.97
C PRO A 660 -8.10 11.05 11.82
N PRO A 661 -7.00 10.59 12.44
CA PRO A 661 -5.69 11.21 12.23
C PRO A 661 -5.33 11.32 10.74
N ASP A 662 -4.74 12.45 10.37
CA ASP A 662 -4.25 12.78 9.02
C ASP A 662 -5.32 12.84 7.90
N ALA A 663 -6.60 12.67 8.24
CA ALA A 663 -7.69 12.74 7.26
C ALA A 663 -7.91 14.17 6.71
N ALA A 664 -7.73 15.22 7.53
CA ALA A 664 -7.90 16.60 7.10
C ALA A 664 -6.86 17.00 6.03
N PRO A 665 -5.54 16.83 6.25
CA PRO A 665 -4.53 17.09 5.22
C PRO A 665 -4.78 16.34 3.91
N LEU A 666 -5.23 15.08 3.98
CA LEU A 666 -5.56 14.28 2.79
C LEU A 666 -6.76 14.86 2.02
N LEU A 667 -7.82 15.27 2.72
CA LEU A 667 -9.00 15.92 2.09
C LEU A 667 -8.61 17.24 1.42
N ILE A 668 -7.83 18.07 2.12
CA ILE A 668 -7.30 19.35 1.61
C ILE A 668 -6.44 19.11 0.37
N GLY A 669 -5.50 18.15 0.46
CA GLY A 669 -4.61 17.78 -0.64
C GLY A 669 -5.36 17.21 -1.85
N THR A 670 -6.48 16.51 -1.63
CA THR A 670 -7.34 16.01 -2.70
C THR A 670 -8.03 17.18 -3.42
N LEU A 671 -8.72 18.07 -2.70
CA LEU A 671 -9.44 19.19 -3.31
C LEU A 671 -8.50 20.21 -3.98
N ALA A 672 -7.32 20.43 -3.41
CA ALA A 672 -6.32 21.38 -3.92
C ALA A 672 -5.61 20.91 -5.20
N HIS A 673 -5.65 19.61 -5.51
CA HIS A 673 -5.03 19.04 -6.70
C HIS A 673 -5.63 19.66 -7.98
N SER A 674 -4.79 19.99 -8.96
CA SER A 674 -5.20 20.71 -10.17
C SER A 674 -6.40 20.08 -10.87
N LEU A 675 -6.37 18.76 -11.09
CA LEU A 675 -7.45 18.00 -11.74
C LEU A 675 -8.79 17.99 -10.97
N ASN A 676 -8.76 18.23 -9.66
CA ASN A 676 -9.96 18.23 -8.83
C ASN A 676 -10.54 19.63 -8.61
N ARG A 677 -9.86 20.69 -9.06
CA ARG A 677 -10.35 22.07 -8.90
C ARG A 677 -11.65 22.29 -9.67
N ALA A 678 -12.65 22.84 -8.99
CA ALA A 678 -13.95 23.18 -9.57
C ALA A 678 -13.82 24.16 -10.74
N VAL A 679 -14.52 23.85 -11.83
CA VAL A 679 -14.73 24.75 -12.98
C VAL A 679 -16.22 25.08 -13.05
N TYR A 680 -16.55 26.33 -12.78
CA TYR A 680 -17.92 26.84 -12.84
C TYR A 680 -18.30 27.21 -14.27
N ASP A 681 -19.46 26.74 -14.73
CA ASP A 681 -20.06 27.14 -16.00
C ASP A 681 -21.17 28.18 -15.75
N PRO A 682 -20.99 29.45 -16.15
CA PRO A 682 -22.00 30.50 -15.96
C PRO A 682 -23.30 30.28 -16.74
N ALA A 683 -23.26 29.58 -17.87
CA ALA A 683 -24.44 29.34 -18.70
C ALA A 683 -25.34 28.25 -18.10
N LEU A 684 -24.74 27.20 -17.52
CA LEU A 684 -25.45 26.15 -16.80
C LEU A 684 -25.68 26.50 -15.32
N GLY A 685 -24.95 27.49 -14.81
CA GLY A 685 -24.97 27.91 -13.42
C GLY A 685 -24.35 26.90 -12.45
N ARG A 686 -23.55 25.92 -12.88
CA ARG A 686 -23.08 24.87 -11.96
C ARG A 686 -21.63 24.50 -12.23
N VAL A 687 -21.03 23.79 -11.29
CA VAL A 687 -19.71 23.19 -11.49
C VAL A 687 -19.85 22.04 -12.48
N THR A 688 -19.09 22.07 -13.58
CA THR A 688 -19.16 21.05 -14.64
C THR A 688 -17.95 20.12 -14.66
N GLN A 689 -16.82 20.56 -14.10
CA GLN A 689 -15.60 19.77 -14.00
C GLN A 689 -14.88 20.06 -12.69
N GLY A 690 -14.05 19.11 -12.24
CA GLY A 690 -13.54 19.11 -10.87
C GLY A 690 -14.67 19.09 -9.84
N TYR A 691 -14.38 19.45 -8.60
CA TYR A 691 -15.30 19.27 -7.50
C TYR A 691 -15.32 20.53 -6.64
N GLY A 692 -16.52 21.08 -6.40
CA GLY A 692 -16.71 22.15 -5.42
C GLY A 692 -16.78 21.59 -3.99
N ILE A 693 -17.16 20.32 -3.86
CA ILE A 693 -17.23 19.60 -2.59
C ILE A 693 -16.76 18.15 -2.75
N LEU A 694 -16.00 17.67 -1.76
CA LEU A 694 -15.58 16.28 -1.66
C LEU A 694 -16.12 15.67 -0.36
N GLN A 695 -16.85 14.58 -0.52
CA GLN A 695 -17.30 13.76 0.58
C GLN A 695 -16.27 12.65 0.85
N PRO A 696 -15.77 12.51 2.09
CA PRO A 696 -15.11 11.28 2.52
C PRO A 696 -16.11 10.13 2.64
N ARG A 697 -15.60 8.89 2.66
CA ARG A 697 -16.41 7.74 3.04
C ARG A 697 -16.84 7.88 4.50
N VAL A 698 -18.12 7.67 4.79
CA VAL A 698 -18.63 7.68 6.16
C VAL A 698 -18.65 6.26 6.69
N GLY A 699 -17.83 5.98 7.72
CA GLY A 699 -17.72 4.69 8.37
C GLY A 699 -18.73 4.51 9.50
N VAL A 700 -19.00 3.25 9.88
CA VAL A 700 -19.76 2.96 11.11
C VAL A 700 -18.77 2.60 12.22
N ALA A 701 -18.75 3.39 13.29
CA ALA A 701 -17.88 3.12 14.44
C ALA A 701 -18.19 1.73 15.06
N LEU A 702 -17.14 0.98 15.40
CA LEU A 702 -17.24 -0.35 16.02
C LEU A 702 -18.19 -0.40 17.25
N PRO A 703 -18.12 0.57 18.19
CA PRO A 703 -19.06 0.58 19.31
C PRO A 703 -20.51 0.69 18.85
N SER A 704 -20.80 1.48 17.81
CA SER A 704 -22.16 1.69 17.28
C SER A 704 -22.68 0.45 16.55
N ALA A 705 -21.82 -0.24 15.81
CA ALA A 705 -22.18 -1.46 15.08
C ALA A 705 -22.70 -2.58 15.98
N HIS A 706 -22.17 -2.71 17.20
CA HIS A 706 -22.54 -3.77 18.14
C HIS A 706 -23.58 -3.35 19.19
N ARG A 707 -24.17 -2.15 19.10
CA ARG A 707 -25.19 -1.68 20.06
C ARG A 707 -26.49 -2.47 20.02
N SER A 708 -26.86 -3.05 18.88
CA SER A 708 -28.06 -3.86 18.74
C SER A 708 -27.91 -4.89 17.63
N HIS A 709 -28.76 -5.94 17.65
CA HIS A 709 -28.80 -6.92 16.55
C HIS A 709 -29.11 -6.26 15.19
N PHE A 710 -29.99 -5.24 15.18
CA PHE A 710 -30.28 -4.48 13.97
C PHE A 710 -29.03 -3.76 13.44
N ALA A 711 -28.31 -3.06 14.33
CA ALA A 711 -27.07 -2.38 13.97
C ALA A 711 -26.00 -3.37 13.48
N ALA A 712 -25.89 -4.55 14.10
CA ALA A 712 -24.91 -5.57 13.71
C ALA A 712 -25.21 -6.17 12.33
N ILE A 713 -26.48 -6.38 11.99
CA ILE A 713 -26.89 -6.87 10.66
C ILE A 713 -26.66 -5.78 9.59
N HIS A 714 -26.96 -4.52 9.91
CA HIS A 714 -26.92 -3.42 8.94
C HIS A 714 -25.52 -2.82 8.75
N SER A 715 -24.64 -2.91 9.75
CA SER A 715 -23.27 -2.37 9.70
C SER A 715 -22.29 -3.21 8.87
N GLY A 716 -22.70 -4.39 8.40
CA GLY A 716 -21.86 -5.26 7.58
C GLY A 716 -20.65 -5.78 8.34
N HIS A 717 -19.44 -5.48 7.85
CA HIS A 717 -18.17 -5.89 8.46
C HIS A 717 -17.38 -4.65 8.92
N PRO A 718 -17.79 -4.01 10.04
CA PRO A 718 -17.05 -2.89 10.60
C PRO A 718 -15.66 -3.36 11.05
N GLY A 719 -14.62 -2.55 10.79
CA GLY A 719 -13.25 -2.85 11.22
C GLY A 719 -12.36 -3.63 10.21
N VAL A 720 -12.81 -3.85 8.98
CA VAL A 720 -11.90 -4.26 7.89
C VAL A 720 -10.99 -3.08 7.55
N ASP A 721 -9.67 -3.30 7.59
CA ASP A 721 -8.63 -2.28 7.42
C ASP A 721 -8.85 -1.44 6.14
N PRO A 722 -9.27 -0.17 6.30
CA PRO A 722 -9.62 0.68 5.19
C PRO A 722 -8.44 1.48 4.63
N TYR A 723 -7.27 1.45 5.27
CA TYR A 723 -6.09 2.18 4.79
C TYR A 723 -5.48 1.56 3.53
N THR A 724 -5.96 0.39 3.11
CA THR A 724 -5.35 -0.38 2.02
C THR A 724 -6.19 -0.44 0.74
N THR A 725 -7.50 -0.14 0.76
CA THR A 725 -8.37 -0.30 -0.42
C THR A 725 -9.48 0.75 -0.55
N ALA A 726 -9.56 1.37 -1.73
CA ALA A 726 -10.70 2.19 -2.14
C ALA A 726 -11.96 1.32 -2.32
N VAL A 727 -13.11 1.82 -1.85
CA VAL A 727 -14.40 1.13 -1.98
C VAL A 727 -15.13 1.63 -3.23
N SER A 728 -15.82 0.74 -3.94
CA SER A 728 -16.62 1.09 -5.11
C SER A 728 -17.89 1.84 -4.68
N ASP A 729 -18.19 2.93 -5.41
CA ASP A 729 -19.45 3.65 -5.33
C ASP A 729 -20.00 3.85 -6.74
N VAL A 730 -21.24 3.43 -6.98
CA VAL A 730 -21.85 3.40 -8.31
C VAL A 730 -21.85 4.78 -8.96
N TYR A 731 -22.12 5.85 -8.20
CA TYR A 731 -22.18 7.20 -8.74
C TYR A 731 -20.78 7.72 -9.04
N GLN A 732 -19.83 7.57 -8.11
CA GLN A 732 -18.46 8.03 -8.32
C GLN A 732 -17.76 7.25 -9.44
N ASP A 733 -18.00 5.94 -9.55
CA ASP A 733 -17.32 5.08 -10.51
C ASP A 733 -17.90 5.22 -11.93
N LEU A 734 -19.23 5.37 -12.05
CA LEU A 734 -19.90 5.49 -13.35
C LEU A 734 -20.02 6.95 -13.84
N TYR A 735 -20.44 7.86 -12.97
CA TYR A 735 -20.68 9.28 -13.29
C TYR A 735 -19.47 10.17 -12.97
N GLY A 736 -18.56 9.72 -12.10
CA GLY A 736 -17.49 10.58 -11.59
C GLY A 736 -17.97 11.61 -10.58
N GLU A 737 -19.13 11.38 -9.96
CA GLU A 737 -19.78 12.28 -8.99
C GLU A 737 -20.27 11.46 -7.79
N GLY A 738 -20.00 11.94 -6.58
CA GLY A 738 -20.48 11.35 -5.33
C GLY A 738 -21.80 11.95 -4.88
N SER A 739 -22.37 11.39 -3.81
CA SER A 739 -23.54 11.97 -3.13
C SER A 739 -23.09 12.71 -1.88
N PHE A 740 -23.41 14.00 -1.75
CA PHE A 740 -23.12 14.76 -0.54
C PHE A 740 -24.19 14.50 0.54
N THR A 741 -23.75 14.10 1.74
CA THR A 741 -24.57 13.71 2.89
C THR A 741 -24.24 14.56 4.12
N GLY A 742 -23.80 15.80 3.90
CA GLY A 742 -23.60 16.78 4.97
C GLY A 742 -22.25 16.72 5.69
N LYS A 743 -21.34 15.83 5.25
CA LYS A 743 -19.99 15.65 5.78
C LYS A 743 -18.97 15.72 4.66
N GLY A 744 -17.96 16.56 4.77
CA GLY A 744 -16.92 16.69 3.75
C GLY A 744 -16.24 18.04 3.67
N ILE A 745 -15.33 18.18 2.71
CA ILE A 745 -14.56 19.39 2.44
C ILE A 745 -15.09 20.12 1.21
N TYR A 746 -15.22 21.44 1.24
CA TYR A 746 -15.58 22.23 0.07
C TYR A 746 -14.73 23.49 -0.08
N ASP A 747 -14.64 23.98 -1.31
CA ASP A 747 -14.08 25.29 -1.65
C ASP A 747 -15.18 26.33 -1.47
N VAL A 748 -14.93 27.29 -0.56
CA VAL A 748 -15.95 28.26 -0.14
C VAL A 748 -16.45 29.07 -1.33
N ASP A 749 -15.55 29.52 -2.20
CA ASP A 749 -15.93 30.34 -3.35
C ASP A 749 -16.65 29.51 -4.41
N ALA A 750 -16.16 28.31 -4.71
CA ALA A 750 -16.81 27.44 -5.70
C ALA A 750 -18.20 26.96 -5.23
N PHE A 751 -18.33 26.65 -3.94
CA PHE A 751 -19.59 26.23 -3.33
C PHE A 751 -20.61 27.38 -3.34
N GLU A 752 -20.23 28.56 -2.84
CA GLU A 752 -21.11 29.73 -2.84
C GLU A 752 -21.50 30.16 -4.26
N GLN A 753 -20.56 30.14 -5.22
CA GLN A 753 -20.88 30.45 -6.62
C GLN A 753 -21.92 29.48 -7.22
N ALA A 754 -21.93 28.23 -6.75
CA ALA A 754 -22.86 27.20 -7.20
C ALA A 754 -24.21 27.19 -6.48
N THR A 755 -24.29 27.65 -5.23
CA THR A 755 -25.51 27.50 -4.40
C THR A 755 -26.18 28.82 -4.03
N HIS A 756 -25.45 29.95 -4.06
CA HIS A 756 -25.96 31.23 -3.59
C HIS A 756 -27.17 31.70 -4.40
N GLY A 757 -28.25 32.07 -3.71
CA GLY A 757 -29.49 32.60 -4.31
C GLY A 757 -30.32 31.60 -5.12
N ARG A 758 -29.98 30.30 -5.06
CA ARG A 758 -30.67 29.23 -5.82
C ARG A 758 -31.93 28.71 -5.14
N PHE A 759 -31.90 28.66 -3.82
CA PHE A 759 -32.86 27.93 -3.02
C PHE A 759 -33.62 28.91 -2.13
N PRO A 760 -34.94 29.07 -2.35
CA PRO A 760 -35.74 29.94 -1.50
C PRO A 760 -35.71 29.48 -0.05
N GLU A 761 -35.90 30.41 0.87
CA GLU A 761 -35.92 30.11 2.30
C GLU A 761 -37.08 29.16 2.67
N ASN A 762 -36.84 28.31 3.67
CA ASN A 762 -37.76 27.34 4.25
C ASN A 762 -38.29 26.27 3.27
N THR A 763 -37.64 26.09 2.12
CA THR A 763 -38.06 25.11 1.11
C THR A 763 -37.34 23.76 1.21
N LEU A 764 -36.13 23.73 1.77
CA LEU A 764 -35.28 22.54 1.81
C LEU A 764 -35.15 22.02 3.24
N LEU A 765 -35.61 20.79 3.47
CA LEU A 765 -35.37 20.07 4.72
C LEU A 765 -34.00 19.39 4.74
N SER A 766 -33.64 18.73 3.64
CA SER A 766 -32.31 18.15 3.40
C SER A 766 -31.69 18.85 2.19
N HIS A 767 -30.60 19.58 2.44
CA HIS A 767 -29.94 20.46 1.47
C HIS A 767 -28.75 19.75 0.80
N ASP A 768 -28.10 18.83 1.52
CA ASP A 768 -26.82 18.22 1.16
C ASP A 768 -26.81 17.66 -0.28
N LEU A 769 -27.77 16.78 -0.64
CA LEU A 769 -27.80 16.18 -1.97
C LEU A 769 -27.98 17.19 -3.10
N ILE A 770 -28.83 18.20 -2.88
CA ILE A 770 -29.16 19.19 -3.92
C ILE A 770 -27.98 20.13 -4.12
N GLU A 771 -27.38 20.64 -3.03
CA GLU A 771 -26.19 21.48 -3.09
C GLU A 771 -25.01 20.73 -3.71
N GLY A 772 -24.85 19.45 -3.36
CA GLY A 772 -23.87 18.55 -3.97
C GLY A 772 -24.03 18.41 -5.49
N ASN A 773 -25.26 18.43 -6.02
CA ASN A 773 -25.49 18.39 -7.47
C ASN A 773 -25.07 19.67 -8.19
N TYR A 774 -25.18 20.84 -7.54
CA TYR A 774 -24.76 22.12 -8.14
C TYR A 774 -23.27 22.38 -7.99
N ALA A 775 -22.71 22.05 -6.81
CA ALA A 775 -21.28 22.17 -6.52
C ALA A 775 -20.46 21.03 -7.13
N ARG A 776 -21.13 19.99 -7.67
CA ARG A 776 -20.54 18.74 -8.16
C ARG A 776 -19.74 18.04 -7.07
N ALA A 777 -20.42 17.19 -6.31
CA ALA A 777 -19.81 16.40 -5.26
C ALA A 777 -18.90 15.30 -5.84
N GLY A 778 -17.73 15.11 -5.26
CA GLY A 778 -16.86 13.96 -5.51
C GLY A 778 -16.74 13.10 -4.26
N LEU A 779 -16.53 11.80 -4.43
CA LEU A 779 -16.28 10.88 -3.31
C LEU A 779 -14.78 10.57 -3.18
N ALA A 780 -14.19 10.88 -2.02
CA ALA A 780 -12.86 10.44 -1.63
C ALA A 780 -12.96 9.03 -1.01
N THR A 781 -13.04 8.02 -1.88
CA THR A 781 -13.33 6.61 -1.55
C THR A 781 -12.30 5.93 -0.63
N ASP A 782 -11.12 6.52 -0.51
CA ASP A 782 -9.96 6.05 0.25
C ASP A 782 -9.65 6.95 1.46
N ILE A 783 -10.56 7.84 1.85
CA ILE A 783 -10.51 8.62 3.10
C ILE A 783 -11.79 8.36 3.88
N GLU A 784 -11.68 8.02 5.16
CA GLU A 784 -12.82 7.71 6.04
C GLU A 784 -13.02 8.77 7.12
N VAL A 785 -14.28 9.00 7.50
CA VAL A 785 -14.73 9.81 8.66
C VAL A 785 -15.90 9.18 9.40
#